data_AF-A0A7W9UGI8-F1
#
_entry.id   AF-A0A7W9UGI8-F1
#
_cell.length_a   1.000
_cell.length_b   1.000
_cell.length_c   1.000
_cell.angle_alpha   90.00
_cell.angle_beta   90.00
_cell.angle_gamma   90.00
#
_symmetry.space_group_name_H-M   'P 1'
#
loop_
_entity.id
_entity.type
_entity.pdbx_description
1 polymer ?
#
loop_
_entity_poly.entity_id
_entity_poly.type
_entity_poly.pdbx_seq_one_letter_code
_entity_poly.pdbx_strand_id
1 'polypeptide(L)'
;MGPRGLSFFERLCANILRGEDHIETEIYLIDSTRVGTGTVWRTGQSRHLLMNTVAAQVTIYTDDSVEMDGPVIAGPSLFEWASFLTKIGNFAGLPEDMYTEACRTLPNTYPTRAFYGHYLRWAYEHIRDRYARWVRTHEITATATDLRDDPAGLQELTLSTGERIGGLHAVVLAQGHVAPREPAEPGGRCWAGELPPGLMHISPINAADVDMDRVPARHTAIIRGLGLTFFDYMALLTVGRGGYFKETHADGTLEYIASGREPFIVAGCRRGVPHHARGENQKALDDRHVPTLLDPARIAELRSRAERFGDISFRRDVWPLVAREVEAVYYAVLIADRVSPRDLRWFRTRYLDAPTERAAADVLAEFGIEPDRRWDWTALVDPAEGRRFGGVAEFRDWLLDYLDTDVRNARMGNVHGPVKAALDVLRDLRNEVRLIVDHGGITGRSYRDDLDGWYTPLNAFLSIGPPAVRIAELSALIRAGVVRIVGPGMRVRLDAGAGRFVTDSPLVEGSEVEGTVLIDARLPEPDLRATGDVLLHNLLRRKEIRGFAVTNPDGSRYGTGGVEVERDTHALLDGEGVAHPRRYVVGVPTEAVHWVTAAGPRPCVNSVTLSDNDGIARAVLAAYRTAGDRLDRKEYVDGGG
;
A
#
# COMPACT_ATOMS: atom_id res chain seq x y z
N MET A 1 12.73 11.72 -4.29
CA MET A 1 11.73 12.16 -3.32
C MET A 1 10.35 12.10 -3.95
N GLY A 2 9.55 11.09 -3.55
CA GLY A 2 8.11 11.00 -3.81
C GLY A 2 7.27 11.37 -2.57
N PRO A 3 6.00 10.94 -2.46
CA PRO A 3 5.06 11.40 -1.42
C PRO A 3 5.56 11.27 0.03
N ARG A 4 6.30 10.19 0.32
CA ARG A 4 6.90 9.95 1.65
C ARG A 4 7.90 11.03 2.01
N GLY A 5 8.88 11.24 1.14
CA GLY A 5 9.87 12.30 1.33
C GLY A 5 9.27 13.71 1.22
N LEU A 6 8.17 13.90 0.50
CA LEU A 6 7.45 15.17 0.46
C LEU A 6 6.80 15.48 1.81
N SER A 7 6.15 14.49 2.44
CA SER A 7 5.59 14.64 3.78
C SER A 7 6.68 14.92 4.81
N PHE A 8 7.84 14.24 4.72
CA PHE A 8 9.01 14.57 5.53
C PHE A 8 9.52 16.00 5.30
N PHE A 9 9.68 16.42 4.03
CA PHE A 9 10.12 17.77 3.69
C PHE A 9 9.21 18.84 4.30
N GLU A 10 7.90 18.63 4.21
CA GLU A 10 6.90 19.51 4.81
C GLU A 10 7.07 19.59 6.34
N ARG A 11 7.26 18.45 7.03
CA ARG A 11 7.52 18.40 8.48
C ARG A 11 8.83 19.04 8.90
N LEU A 12 9.90 18.85 8.11
CA LEU A 12 11.19 19.48 8.36
C LEU A 12 11.08 21.01 8.29
N CYS A 13 10.47 21.54 7.22
CA CYS A 13 10.23 22.97 7.06
C CYS A 13 9.40 23.56 8.20
N ALA A 14 8.33 22.85 8.62
CA ALA A 14 7.47 23.31 9.69
C ALA A 14 8.18 23.38 11.06
N ASN A 15 9.03 22.38 11.37
CA ASN A 15 9.77 22.35 12.63
C ASN A 15 10.94 23.34 12.68
N ILE A 16 11.56 23.68 11.54
CA ILE A 16 12.62 24.72 11.48
C ILE A 16 12.09 26.08 11.96
N LEU A 17 10.89 26.48 11.53
CA LEU A 17 10.33 27.79 11.90
C LEU A 17 9.95 27.93 13.38
N ARG A 18 9.85 26.83 14.11
CA ARG A 18 9.55 26.84 15.55
C ARG A 18 10.82 27.09 16.40
N GLY A 19 12.01 26.93 15.83
CA GLY A 19 13.26 27.20 16.54
C GLY A 19 13.43 28.69 16.83
N GLU A 20 13.96 29.03 17.99
CA GLU A 20 14.37 30.41 18.33
C GLU A 20 15.62 30.83 17.51
N ASP A 21 16.36 29.85 16.99
CA ASP A 21 17.54 30.07 16.15
C ASP A 21 17.16 30.17 14.67
N HIS A 22 17.54 31.28 14.04
CA HIS A 22 17.51 31.40 12.58
C HIS A 22 18.62 30.54 11.96
N ILE A 23 18.34 29.26 11.74
CA ILE A 23 19.27 28.33 11.07
C ILE A 23 19.12 28.50 9.55
N GLU A 24 20.15 29.01 8.87
CA GLU A 24 20.22 28.95 7.41
C GLU A 24 20.25 27.47 7.00
N THR A 25 19.19 27.01 6.33
CA THR A 25 19.00 25.59 6.02
C THR A 25 19.06 25.37 4.51
N GLU A 26 19.97 24.50 4.08
CA GLU A 26 20.00 23.98 2.70
C GLU A 26 19.46 22.56 2.65
N ILE A 27 18.55 22.30 1.70
CA ILE A 27 17.92 20.99 1.50
C ILE A 27 18.11 20.52 0.06
N TYR A 28 18.76 19.38 -0.11
CA TYR A 28 18.91 18.71 -1.39
C TYR A 28 17.82 17.65 -1.56
N LEU A 29 16.96 17.83 -2.55
CA LEU A 29 15.87 16.92 -2.88
C LEU A 29 16.21 16.15 -4.14
N ILE A 30 16.42 14.85 -3.99
CA ILE A 30 16.92 13.98 -5.07
C ILE A 30 15.86 12.96 -5.44
N ASP A 31 15.55 12.86 -6.73
CA ASP A 31 14.68 11.81 -7.30
C ASP A 31 15.20 11.36 -8.66
N SER A 32 15.08 10.08 -8.99
CA SER A 32 15.51 9.57 -10.30
C SER A 32 14.59 9.98 -11.45
N THR A 33 13.37 10.44 -11.15
CA THR A 33 12.37 10.85 -12.15
C THR A 33 11.99 12.32 -11.98
N ARG A 34 11.40 12.67 -10.84
CA ARG A 34 10.95 14.04 -10.54
C ARG A 34 10.66 14.22 -9.06
N VAL A 35 11.24 15.27 -8.49
CA VAL A 35 10.98 15.67 -7.10
C VAL A 35 9.51 15.99 -6.87
N GLY A 36 8.96 15.45 -5.77
CA GLY A 36 7.58 15.58 -5.34
C GLY A 36 6.73 14.36 -5.72
N THR A 37 6.81 13.92 -6.97
CA THR A 37 5.97 12.83 -7.49
C THR A 37 6.62 11.45 -7.37
N GLY A 38 7.95 11.39 -7.50
CA GLY A 38 8.68 10.14 -7.66
C GLY A 38 8.32 9.37 -8.94
N THR A 39 8.79 8.13 -9.03
CA THR A 39 8.56 7.21 -10.16
C THR A 39 7.12 6.70 -10.26
N VAL A 40 6.41 6.59 -9.14
CA VAL A 40 5.07 5.96 -9.07
C VAL A 40 3.96 6.90 -9.53
N TRP A 41 4.04 8.19 -9.16
CA TRP A 41 2.96 9.17 -9.38
C TRP A 41 3.28 10.15 -10.50
N ARG A 42 3.92 9.68 -11.58
CA ARG A 42 4.26 10.51 -12.73
C ARG A 42 3.02 11.21 -13.30
N THR A 43 3.17 12.49 -13.60
CA THR A 43 2.12 13.31 -14.23
C THR A 43 1.78 12.87 -15.65
N GLY A 44 2.74 12.24 -16.34
CA GLY A 44 2.58 11.78 -17.73
C GLY A 44 2.17 10.31 -17.88
N GLN A 45 1.81 9.60 -16.80
CA GLN A 45 1.39 8.20 -16.91
C GLN A 45 -0.01 8.06 -17.53
N SER A 46 -0.36 6.86 -17.98
CA SER A 46 -1.66 6.58 -18.60
C SER A 46 -2.83 6.98 -17.72
N ARG A 47 -3.83 7.63 -18.32
CA ARG A 47 -5.07 8.08 -17.66
C ARG A 47 -6.03 6.95 -17.33
N HIS A 48 -5.74 5.74 -17.81
CA HIS A 48 -6.51 4.55 -17.45
C HIS A 48 -6.10 3.98 -16.10
N LEU A 49 -5.02 4.48 -15.50
CA LEU A 49 -4.56 4.07 -14.18
C LEU A 49 -5.20 4.94 -13.11
N LEU A 50 -5.97 4.30 -12.24
CA LEU A 50 -6.70 4.97 -11.16
C LEU A 50 -5.99 4.76 -9.82
N MET A 51 -6.21 5.69 -8.92
CA MET A 51 -6.01 5.44 -7.50
C MET A 51 -7.04 4.44 -6.99
N ASN A 52 -6.69 3.72 -5.93
CA ASN A 52 -7.62 2.87 -5.18
C ASN A 52 -8.17 3.56 -3.91
N THR A 53 -7.93 4.87 -3.75
CA THR A 53 -8.45 5.71 -2.68
C THR A 53 -9.22 6.87 -3.30
N VAL A 54 -10.35 7.24 -2.69
CA VAL A 54 -11.18 8.34 -3.17
C VAL A 54 -10.55 9.70 -2.90
N ALA A 55 -10.84 10.70 -3.74
CA ALA A 55 -10.19 12.01 -3.72
C ALA A 55 -10.24 12.72 -2.37
N ALA A 56 -11.36 12.62 -1.63
CA ALA A 56 -11.49 13.26 -0.33
C ALA A 56 -10.65 12.59 0.78
N GLN A 57 -10.18 11.35 0.57
CA GLN A 57 -9.37 10.60 1.53
C GLN A 57 -7.87 10.66 1.22
N VAL A 58 -7.41 11.67 0.48
CA VAL A 58 -6.00 11.81 0.10
C VAL A 58 -5.48 13.19 0.49
N THR A 59 -4.37 13.23 1.22
CA THR A 59 -3.67 14.47 1.58
C THR A 59 -2.16 14.21 1.65
N ILE A 60 -1.37 15.27 1.84
CA ILE A 60 0.01 15.22 2.35
C ILE A 60 0.21 16.14 3.57
N TYR A 61 -0.83 16.89 3.95
CA TYR A 61 -0.79 17.88 5.02
C TYR A 61 -1.28 17.29 6.34
N THR A 62 -0.81 17.89 7.43
CA THR A 62 -1.25 17.57 8.79
C THR A 62 -2.53 18.30 9.17
N ASP A 63 -3.26 17.75 10.13
CA ASP A 63 -4.41 18.37 10.78
C ASP A 63 -4.46 17.99 12.26
N ASP A 64 -5.41 18.53 13.01
CA ASP A 64 -5.50 18.37 14.48
C ASP A 64 -5.76 16.92 14.94
N SER A 65 -6.09 16.00 14.03
CA SER A 65 -6.26 14.58 14.35
C SER A 65 -4.93 13.82 14.41
N VAL A 66 -3.83 14.39 13.91
CA VAL A 66 -2.52 13.76 13.90
C VAL A 66 -1.84 13.98 15.25
N GLU A 67 -1.60 12.90 15.98
CA GLU A 67 -0.84 12.95 17.23
C GLU A 67 0.64 13.12 16.91
N MET A 68 1.13 14.35 17.05
CA MET A 68 2.51 14.72 16.79
C MET A 68 2.91 15.91 17.64
N ASP A 69 4.22 16.18 17.61
CA ASP A 69 4.89 16.98 18.62
C ASP A 69 5.35 18.32 18.00
N GLY A 70 5.57 18.35 16.68
CA GLY A 70 5.71 19.55 15.85
C GLY A 70 4.38 20.26 15.55
N PRO A 71 4.43 21.44 14.90
CA PRO A 71 3.24 22.26 14.68
C PRO A 71 2.32 21.67 13.60
N VAL A 72 1.01 21.72 13.80
CA VAL A 72 0.02 21.41 12.76
C VAL A 72 0.06 22.49 11.68
N ILE A 73 0.38 22.10 10.45
CA ILE A 73 0.29 22.95 9.25
C ILE A 73 -0.77 22.35 8.33
N ALA A 74 -1.95 22.93 8.37
CA ALA A 74 -3.06 22.52 7.52
C ALA A 74 -2.85 22.91 6.05
N GLY A 75 -3.40 22.12 5.16
CA GLY A 75 -3.45 22.36 3.72
C GLY A 75 -4.54 21.51 3.07
N PRO A 76 -4.87 21.76 1.80
CA PRO A 76 -5.99 21.10 1.17
C PRO A 76 -5.70 19.63 0.91
N SER A 77 -6.69 18.78 1.19
CA SER A 77 -6.80 17.45 0.59
C SER A 77 -6.84 17.54 -0.95
N LEU A 78 -6.66 16.41 -1.63
CA LEU A 78 -6.73 16.34 -3.10
C LEU A 78 -8.07 16.85 -3.63
N PHE A 79 -9.19 16.49 -3.00
CA PHE A 79 -10.51 16.97 -3.38
C PHE A 79 -10.70 18.47 -3.14
N GLU A 80 -10.21 19.00 -2.01
CA GLU A 80 -10.29 20.45 -1.74
C GLU A 80 -9.45 21.24 -2.73
N TRP A 81 -8.26 20.76 -3.07
CA TRP A 81 -7.42 21.35 -4.11
C TRP A 81 -8.10 21.37 -5.48
N ALA A 82 -8.70 20.24 -5.89
CA ALA A 82 -9.50 20.17 -7.11
C ALA A 82 -10.68 21.16 -7.08
N SER A 83 -11.37 21.27 -5.93
CA SER A 83 -12.46 22.21 -5.73
C SER A 83 -12.02 23.66 -5.85
N PHE A 84 -10.82 24.01 -5.36
CA PHE A 84 -10.26 25.35 -5.53
C PHE A 84 -9.95 25.65 -7.00
N LEU A 85 -9.41 24.69 -7.74
CA LEU A 85 -9.15 24.85 -9.18
C LEU A 85 -10.44 25.17 -9.94
N THR A 86 -11.55 24.49 -9.61
CA THR A 86 -12.85 24.77 -10.23
C THR A 86 -13.39 26.15 -9.88
N LYS A 87 -13.21 26.61 -8.64
CA LYS A 87 -13.78 27.88 -8.15
C LYS A 87 -12.97 29.12 -8.53
N ILE A 88 -11.64 29.00 -8.57
CA ILE A 88 -10.71 30.12 -8.74
C ILE A 88 -10.10 30.14 -10.15
N GLY A 89 -10.23 29.03 -10.88
CA GLY A 89 -9.59 28.82 -12.18
C GLY A 89 -8.30 28.00 -12.05
N ASN A 90 -7.70 27.69 -13.19
CA ASN A 90 -6.53 26.81 -13.30
C ASN A 90 -5.22 27.44 -12.77
N PHE A 91 -5.19 27.85 -11.50
CA PHE A 91 -4.04 28.50 -10.85
C PHE A 91 -2.81 27.57 -10.76
N ALA A 92 -3.01 26.25 -10.83
CA ALA A 92 -1.93 25.27 -10.82
C ALA A 92 -1.35 25.00 -12.22
N GLY A 93 -1.83 25.68 -13.27
CA GLY A 93 -1.31 25.53 -14.63
C GLY A 93 -1.43 24.11 -15.18
N LEU A 94 -2.51 23.41 -14.83
CA LEU A 94 -2.75 22.04 -15.27
C LEU A 94 -2.98 21.96 -16.79
N PRO A 95 -2.58 20.86 -17.45
CA PRO A 95 -3.07 20.54 -18.78
C PRO A 95 -4.61 20.52 -18.81
N GLU A 96 -5.20 20.89 -19.95
CA GLU A 96 -6.66 21.08 -20.11
C GLU A 96 -7.47 19.86 -19.66
N ASP A 97 -6.97 18.66 -19.97
CA ASP A 97 -7.62 17.42 -19.56
C ASP A 97 -7.55 17.13 -18.06
N MET A 98 -6.45 17.49 -17.39
CA MET A 98 -6.30 17.35 -15.94
C MET A 98 -7.15 18.40 -15.23
N TYR A 99 -7.28 19.59 -15.81
CA TYR A 99 -8.21 20.60 -15.33
C TYR A 99 -9.68 20.16 -15.51
N THR A 100 -10.00 19.51 -16.64
CA THR A 100 -11.31 18.91 -16.86
C THR A 100 -11.61 17.79 -15.85
N GLU A 101 -10.63 16.95 -15.53
CA GLU A 101 -10.74 15.94 -14.47
C GLU A 101 -10.97 16.60 -13.10
N ALA A 102 -10.22 17.66 -12.76
CA ALA A 102 -10.42 18.42 -11.53
C ALA A 102 -11.86 18.93 -11.39
N CYS A 103 -12.39 19.56 -12.45
CA CYS A 103 -13.75 20.09 -12.49
C CYS A 103 -14.85 19.02 -12.35
N ARG A 104 -14.55 17.75 -12.64
CA ARG A 104 -15.48 16.62 -12.52
C ARG A 104 -15.26 15.78 -11.25
N THR A 105 -14.21 16.07 -10.50
CA THR A 105 -13.86 15.31 -9.30
C THR A 105 -14.84 15.62 -8.18
N LEU A 106 -15.48 14.58 -7.66
CA LEU A 106 -16.33 14.60 -6.48
C LEU A 106 -15.58 13.97 -5.29
N PRO A 107 -16.06 14.10 -4.05
CA PRO A 107 -15.38 13.54 -2.87
C PRO A 107 -15.06 12.05 -3.00
N ASN A 108 -16.00 11.28 -3.57
CA ASN A 108 -15.92 9.83 -3.73
C ASN A 108 -15.36 9.39 -5.10
N THR A 109 -14.90 10.31 -5.93
CA THR A 109 -14.24 9.97 -7.20
C THR A 109 -12.91 9.27 -6.92
N TYR A 110 -12.62 8.19 -7.65
CA TYR A 110 -11.27 7.61 -7.71
C TYR A 110 -10.48 8.30 -8.82
N PRO A 111 -9.59 9.26 -8.50
CA PRO A 111 -8.88 10.05 -9.50
C PRO A 111 -7.85 9.22 -10.26
N THR A 112 -7.42 9.71 -11.41
CA THR A 112 -6.28 9.13 -12.12
C THR A 112 -5.00 9.32 -11.29
N ARG A 113 -4.06 8.37 -11.42
CA ARG A 113 -2.75 8.48 -10.77
C ARG A 113 -1.97 9.69 -11.28
N ALA A 114 -2.19 10.08 -12.54
CA ALA A 114 -1.61 11.27 -13.14
C ALA A 114 -2.11 12.55 -12.45
N PHE A 115 -3.42 12.67 -12.19
CA PHE A 115 -4.01 13.82 -11.49
C PHE A 115 -3.46 13.97 -10.06
N TYR A 116 -3.33 12.87 -9.32
CA TYR A 116 -2.65 12.92 -8.01
C TYR A 116 -1.18 13.31 -8.12
N GLY A 117 -0.48 12.90 -9.18
CA GLY A 117 0.87 13.39 -9.49
C GLY A 117 0.93 14.91 -9.62
N HIS A 118 -0.07 15.53 -10.25
CA HIS A 118 -0.16 16.99 -10.35
C HIS A 118 -0.41 17.65 -8.99
N TYR A 119 -1.26 17.08 -8.14
CA TYR A 119 -1.46 17.54 -6.76
C TYR A 119 -0.15 17.49 -5.95
N LEU A 120 0.58 16.38 -6.01
CA LEU A 120 1.87 16.23 -5.32
C LEU A 120 2.90 17.26 -5.78
N ARG A 121 2.96 17.52 -7.10
CA ARG A 121 3.88 18.53 -7.64
C ARG A 121 3.50 19.93 -7.16
N TRP A 122 2.21 20.27 -7.23
CA TRP A 122 1.71 21.55 -6.72
C TRP A 122 1.98 21.71 -5.22
N ALA A 123 1.70 20.67 -4.42
CA ALA A 123 1.89 20.70 -2.97
C ALA A 123 3.37 20.95 -2.62
N TYR A 124 4.27 20.25 -3.30
CA TYR A 124 5.72 20.48 -3.17
C TYR A 124 6.11 21.94 -3.48
N GLU A 125 5.67 22.47 -4.62
CA GLU A 125 5.99 23.86 -5.01
C GLU A 125 5.41 24.87 -4.01
N HIS A 126 4.18 24.64 -3.56
CA HIS A 126 3.52 25.47 -2.55
C HIS A 126 4.28 25.49 -1.23
N ILE A 127 4.74 24.33 -0.75
CA ILE A 127 5.56 24.24 0.47
C ILE A 127 6.91 24.93 0.25
N ARG A 128 7.64 24.60 -0.82
CA ARG A 128 8.94 25.22 -1.13
C ARG A 128 8.83 26.75 -1.13
N ASP A 129 7.84 27.30 -1.82
CA ASP A 129 7.66 28.75 -1.95
C ASP A 129 7.26 29.40 -0.62
N ARG A 130 6.44 28.72 0.21
CA ARG A 130 6.09 29.17 1.55
C ARG A 130 7.30 29.33 2.46
N TYR A 131 8.30 28.45 2.35
CA TYR A 131 9.47 28.42 3.22
C TYR A 131 10.75 29.02 2.60
N ALA A 132 10.70 29.53 1.36
CA ALA A 132 11.85 30.01 0.58
C ALA A 132 12.67 31.12 1.26
N ARG A 133 12.09 31.85 2.23
CA ARG A 133 12.81 32.86 3.01
C ARG A 133 13.82 32.26 4.01
N TRP A 134 13.58 31.03 4.48
CA TRP A 134 14.37 30.38 5.53
C TRP A 134 15.09 29.13 5.05
N VAL A 135 14.60 28.52 3.98
CA VAL A 135 15.09 27.25 3.44
C VAL A 135 15.48 27.44 1.99
N ARG A 136 16.74 27.13 1.68
CA ARG A 136 17.22 27.01 0.30
C ARG A 136 17.04 25.57 -0.15
N THR A 137 16.33 25.37 -1.26
CA THR A 137 16.02 24.03 -1.78
C THR A 137 16.69 23.80 -3.13
N HIS A 138 17.32 22.64 -3.29
CA HIS A 138 17.98 22.21 -4.51
C HIS A 138 17.28 20.95 -5.05
N GLU A 139 16.62 21.07 -6.19
CA GLU A 139 15.99 19.93 -6.89
C GLU A 139 17.02 19.27 -7.82
N ILE A 140 17.26 17.98 -7.63
CA ILE A 140 18.21 17.23 -8.44
C ILE A 140 17.53 15.98 -8.99
N THR A 141 17.50 15.87 -10.32
CA THR A 141 17.01 14.68 -11.01
C THR A 141 18.18 13.73 -11.28
N ALA A 142 18.43 12.81 -10.34
CA ALA A 142 19.50 11.82 -10.41
C ALA A 142 19.20 10.65 -9.48
N THR A 143 19.91 9.53 -9.66
CA THR A 143 19.89 8.42 -8.72
C THR A 143 21.04 8.60 -7.73
N ALA A 144 20.79 8.52 -6.43
CA ALA A 144 21.85 8.42 -5.43
C ALA A 144 22.50 7.03 -5.49
N THR A 145 23.83 6.97 -5.56
CA THR A 145 24.59 5.72 -5.80
C THR A 145 25.52 5.35 -4.66
N ASP A 146 26.02 6.31 -3.89
CA ASP A 146 26.83 6.05 -2.71
C ASP A 146 26.62 7.13 -1.63
N LEU A 147 26.79 6.76 -0.37
CA LEU A 147 26.74 7.64 0.79
C LEU A 147 27.88 7.27 1.74
N ARG A 148 28.65 8.26 2.18
CA ARG A 148 29.84 8.11 3.02
C ARG A 148 29.88 9.16 4.12
N ASP A 149 30.62 8.84 5.18
CA ASP A 149 31.04 9.85 6.14
C ASP A 149 32.30 10.56 5.61
N ASP A 150 32.32 11.89 5.73
CA ASP A 150 33.50 12.69 5.49
C ASP A 150 34.42 12.69 6.75
N PRO A 151 35.65 13.23 6.66
CA PRO A 151 36.58 13.26 7.80
C PRO A 151 36.06 14.03 9.03
N ALA A 152 35.08 14.92 8.87
CA ALA A 152 34.43 15.66 9.96
C ALA A 152 33.20 14.91 10.53
N GLY A 153 32.86 13.75 9.97
CA GLY A 153 31.67 12.98 10.34
C GLY A 153 30.36 13.57 9.77
N LEU A 154 30.44 14.48 8.80
CA LEU A 154 29.30 14.89 7.97
C LEU A 154 29.12 13.88 6.83
N GLN A 155 28.04 14.00 6.07
CA GLN A 155 27.73 13.05 5.01
C GLN A 155 28.14 13.59 3.63
N GLU A 156 28.65 12.71 2.78
CA GLU A 156 28.91 12.95 1.36
C GLU A 156 28.08 11.96 0.53
N LEU A 157 27.22 12.50 -0.34
CA LEU A 157 26.38 11.73 -1.25
C LEU A 157 26.94 11.78 -2.66
N THR A 158 27.06 10.62 -3.32
CA THR A 158 27.42 10.51 -4.74
C THR A 158 26.17 10.22 -5.58
N LEU A 159 26.05 10.91 -6.71
CA LEU A 159 24.95 10.76 -7.66
C LEU A 159 25.37 9.96 -8.89
N SER A 160 24.39 9.45 -9.64
CA SER A 160 24.59 8.75 -10.91
C SER A 160 25.21 9.63 -12.00
N THR A 161 25.16 10.95 -11.85
CA THR A 161 25.83 11.94 -12.71
C THR A 161 27.34 12.04 -12.43
N GLY A 162 27.83 11.43 -11.33
CA GLY A 162 29.19 11.60 -10.83
C GLY A 162 29.37 12.80 -9.89
N GLU A 163 28.35 13.65 -9.77
CA GLU A 163 28.33 14.77 -8.81
C GLU A 163 28.38 14.26 -7.37
N ARG A 164 29.10 15.00 -6.52
CA ARG A 164 29.22 14.74 -5.07
C ARG A 164 28.70 15.93 -4.29
N ILE A 165 27.83 15.65 -3.32
CA ILE A 165 27.25 16.63 -2.41
C ILE A 165 27.78 16.33 -1.01
N GLY A 166 28.75 17.12 -0.55
CA GLY A 166 29.38 17.01 0.77
C GLY A 166 28.75 17.93 1.82
N GLY A 167 29.26 17.86 3.06
CA GLY A 167 28.86 18.78 4.14
C GLY A 167 27.42 18.55 4.65
N LEU A 168 26.84 17.40 4.38
CA LEU A 168 25.44 17.11 4.74
C LEU A 168 25.35 16.74 6.24
N HIS A 169 24.58 17.53 6.99
CA HIS A 169 24.38 17.30 8.42
C HIS A 169 23.47 16.12 8.74
N ALA A 170 22.59 15.75 7.81
CA ALA A 170 21.70 14.60 7.89
C ALA A 170 21.29 14.14 6.49
N VAL A 171 20.95 12.85 6.36
CA VAL A 171 20.41 12.24 5.15
C VAL A 171 19.22 11.37 5.52
N VAL A 172 18.09 11.58 4.84
CA VAL A 172 16.86 10.78 5.02
C VAL A 172 16.61 9.96 3.77
N LEU A 173 16.65 8.64 3.93
CA LEU A 173 16.39 7.65 2.91
C LEU A 173 14.87 7.43 2.82
N ALA A 174 14.26 7.98 1.78
CA ALA A 174 12.82 7.91 1.52
C ALA A 174 12.51 7.24 0.18
N GLN A 175 13.33 6.23 -0.20
CA GLN A 175 13.05 5.41 -1.37
C GLN A 175 11.65 4.79 -1.27
N GLY A 176 10.96 4.67 -2.41
CA GLY A 176 9.67 3.99 -2.48
C GLY A 176 9.84 2.50 -2.71
N HIS A 177 8.99 1.93 -3.57
CA HIS A 177 9.21 0.58 -4.09
C HIS A 177 10.50 0.54 -4.91
N VAL A 178 11.46 -0.27 -4.47
CA VAL A 178 12.71 -0.52 -5.19
C VAL A 178 12.61 -1.87 -5.90
N ALA A 179 13.07 -1.92 -7.15
CA ALA A 179 13.13 -3.18 -7.89
C ALA A 179 14.19 -4.09 -7.27
N PRO A 180 14.02 -5.42 -7.32
CA PRO A 180 15.08 -6.34 -6.94
C PRO A 180 16.17 -6.37 -8.02
N ARG A 181 17.39 -6.76 -7.63
CA ARG A 181 18.55 -6.89 -8.54
C ARG A 181 18.32 -7.97 -9.59
N GLU A 182 17.68 -9.06 -9.20
CA GLU A 182 17.23 -10.13 -10.07
C GLU A 182 15.74 -10.40 -9.79
N PRO A 183 14.91 -10.65 -10.81
CA PRO A 183 13.51 -11.01 -10.59
C PRO A 183 13.40 -12.31 -9.79
N ALA A 184 13.06 -12.22 -8.50
CA ALA A 184 12.84 -13.39 -7.66
C ALA A 184 11.42 -13.97 -7.89
N GLU A 185 11.33 -15.26 -8.20
CA GLU A 185 10.07 -16.01 -8.18
C GLU A 185 9.89 -16.70 -6.81
N PRO A 186 8.73 -16.55 -6.14
CA PRO A 186 8.35 -17.44 -5.05
C PRO A 186 8.31 -18.88 -5.58
N GLY A 187 9.15 -19.76 -5.03
CA GLY A 187 9.27 -21.14 -5.48
C GLY A 187 10.40 -21.41 -6.49
N GLY A 188 11.28 -20.45 -6.75
CA GLY A 188 12.61 -20.71 -7.35
C GLY A 188 12.63 -21.04 -8.84
N ARG A 189 11.51 -20.94 -9.56
CA ARG A 189 11.49 -21.05 -11.03
C ARG A 189 11.70 -19.66 -11.63
N CYS A 190 12.93 -19.17 -11.54
CA CYS A 190 13.27 -17.96 -12.27
C CYS A 190 13.31 -18.30 -13.77
N TRP A 191 12.50 -17.61 -14.57
CA TRP A 191 12.63 -17.60 -16.03
C TRP A 191 13.77 -16.66 -16.46
N ALA A 192 14.82 -16.55 -15.63
CA ALA A 192 15.99 -15.69 -15.85
C ALA A 192 16.91 -16.19 -16.98
N GLY A 193 16.64 -17.35 -17.57
CA GLY A 193 17.30 -17.77 -18.80
C GLY A 193 16.78 -17.01 -20.02
N GLU A 194 17.55 -17.02 -21.12
CA GLU A 194 17.06 -16.54 -22.41
C GLU A 194 15.81 -17.35 -22.80
N LEU A 195 14.66 -16.67 -22.87
CA LEU A 195 13.44 -17.27 -23.36
C LEU A 195 13.63 -17.66 -24.84
N PRO A 196 13.01 -18.77 -25.30
CA PRO A 196 12.95 -19.09 -26.71
C PRO A 196 12.44 -17.90 -27.55
N PRO A 197 12.94 -17.72 -28.80
CA PRO A 197 12.48 -16.64 -29.66
C PRO A 197 10.96 -16.59 -29.78
N GLY A 198 10.39 -15.38 -29.65
CA GLY A 198 8.94 -15.16 -29.75
C GLY A 198 8.16 -15.28 -28.42
N LEU A 199 8.82 -15.67 -27.33
CA LEU A 199 8.25 -15.59 -25.98
C LEU A 199 8.60 -14.27 -25.29
N MET A 200 7.66 -13.79 -24.49
CA MET A 200 7.80 -12.58 -23.69
C MET A 200 7.38 -12.84 -22.25
N HIS A 201 8.27 -12.52 -21.30
CA HIS A 201 7.93 -12.49 -19.88
C HIS A 201 8.11 -11.07 -19.34
N ILE A 202 7.03 -10.52 -18.79
CA ILE A 202 7.04 -9.28 -18.01
C ILE A 202 7.05 -9.71 -16.54
N SER A 203 8.23 -9.63 -15.93
CA SER A 203 8.44 -9.88 -14.49
C SER A 203 7.69 -8.87 -13.61
N PRO A 204 7.52 -9.14 -12.30
CA PRO A 204 6.84 -8.23 -11.37
C PRO A 204 7.35 -6.78 -11.46
N ILE A 205 6.48 -5.88 -11.92
CA ILE A 205 6.77 -4.45 -12.10
C ILE A 205 5.46 -3.66 -12.07
N ASN A 206 5.54 -2.35 -11.84
CA ASN A 206 4.39 -1.48 -11.99
C ASN A 206 3.95 -1.44 -13.46
N ALA A 207 2.67 -1.67 -13.74
CA ALA A 207 2.12 -1.66 -15.09
C ALA A 207 2.34 -0.31 -15.80
N ALA A 208 2.46 0.80 -15.05
CA ALA A 208 2.77 2.12 -15.59
C ALA A 208 4.19 2.24 -16.19
N ASP A 209 5.10 1.31 -15.86
CA ASP A 209 6.50 1.29 -16.33
C ASP A 209 6.71 0.37 -17.54
N VAL A 210 5.67 -0.35 -17.96
CA VAL A 210 5.77 -1.34 -19.05
C VAL A 210 5.28 -0.70 -20.34
N ASP A 211 6.12 -0.82 -21.38
CA ASP A 211 5.70 -0.52 -22.75
C ASP A 211 4.69 -1.58 -23.22
N MET A 212 3.41 -1.19 -23.16
CA MET A 212 2.30 -2.08 -23.49
C MET A 212 2.25 -2.45 -24.96
N ASP A 213 2.85 -1.64 -25.86
CA ASP A 213 2.88 -1.92 -27.30
C ASP A 213 3.64 -3.19 -27.65
N ARG A 214 4.51 -3.64 -26.74
CA ARG A 214 5.20 -4.92 -26.81
C ARG A 214 4.26 -6.13 -26.71
N VAL A 215 3.09 -5.99 -26.07
CA VAL A 215 2.10 -7.08 -25.98
C VAL A 215 1.27 -7.10 -27.26
N PRO A 216 1.40 -8.12 -28.13
CA PRO A 216 0.79 -8.11 -29.44
C PRO A 216 -0.72 -8.33 -29.37
N ALA A 217 -1.46 -7.60 -30.21
CA ALA A 217 -2.89 -7.76 -30.37
C ALA A 217 -3.26 -9.20 -30.78
N ARG A 218 -4.44 -9.66 -30.35
CA ARG A 218 -5.03 -10.98 -30.70
C ARG A 218 -4.22 -12.21 -30.29
N HIS A 219 -3.06 -12.04 -29.66
CA HIS A 219 -2.31 -13.13 -29.05
C HIS A 219 -2.86 -13.42 -27.65
N THR A 220 -2.61 -14.63 -27.17
CA THR A 220 -2.92 -14.98 -25.78
C THR A 220 -1.86 -14.39 -24.85
N ALA A 221 -2.30 -13.50 -23.95
CA ALA A 221 -1.50 -12.97 -22.86
C ALA A 221 -1.93 -13.62 -21.54
N ILE A 222 -1.03 -14.40 -20.95
CA ILE A 222 -1.23 -15.06 -19.67
C ILE A 222 -0.85 -14.08 -18.56
N ILE A 223 -1.77 -13.78 -17.65
CA ILE A 223 -1.53 -12.86 -16.52
C ILE A 223 -1.63 -13.61 -15.20
N ARG A 224 -0.52 -13.72 -14.48
CA ARG A 224 -0.45 -14.34 -13.16
C ARG A 224 -0.67 -13.29 -12.08
N GLY A 225 -1.78 -13.41 -11.35
CA GLY A 225 -2.23 -12.48 -10.31
C GLY A 225 -3.55 -11.81 -10.67
N LEU A 226 -4.42 -11.63 -9.67
CA LEU A 226 -5.71 -10.93 -9.78
C LEU A 226 -5.85 -9.83 -8.70
N GLY A 227 -4.72 -9.23 -8.30
CA GLY A 227 -4.66 -8.10 -7.38
C GLY A 227 -4.84 -6.75 -8.09
N LEU A 228 -4.53 -5.65 -7.41
CA LEU A 228 -4.68 -4.30 -8.00
C LEU A 228 -3.88 -4.10 -9.29
N THR A 229 -2.66 -4.64 -9.37
CA THR A 229 -1.82 -4.56 -10.58
C THR A 229 -2.48 -5.25 -11.78
N PHE A 230 -3.29 -6.30 -11.58
CA PHE A 230 -4.03 -6.93 -12.67
C PHE A 230 -5.03 -5.97 -13.30
N PHE A 231 -5.74 -5.17 -12.50
CA PHE A 231 -6.70 -4.19 -13.02
C PHE A 231 -6.01 -3.07 -13.82
N ASP A 232 -4.76 -2.75 -13.50
CA ASP A 232 -3.97 -1.83 -14.32
C ASP A 232 -3.65 -2.43 -15.70
N TYR A 233 -3.13 -3.66 -15.75
CA TYR A 233 -2.88 -4.37 -17.02
C TYR A 233 -4.18 -4.56 -17.81
N MET A 234 -5.27 -4.93 -17.13
CA MET A 234 -6.60 -5.07 -17.73
C MET A 234 -7.00 -3.76 -18.41
N ALA A 235 -6.92 -2.63 -17.71
CA ALA A 235 -7.28 -1.32 -18.26
C ALA A 235 -6.38 -0.92 -19.44
N LEU A 236 -5.07 -1.14 -19.35
CA LEU A 236 -4.10 -0.79 -20.40
C LEU A 236 -4.24 -1.67 -21.66
N LEU A 237 -4.53 -2.96 -21.50
CA LEU A 237 -4.67 -3.92 -22.60
C LEU A 237 -6.08 -3.93 -23.23
N THR A 238 -7.03 -3.21 -22.65
CA THR A 238 -8.43 -3.13 -23.13
C THR A 238 -8.78 -1.71 -23.56
N VAL A 239 -9.15 -0.83 -22.62
CA VAL A 239 -9.48 0.57 -22.92
C VAL A 239 -8.27 1.34 -23.43
N GLY A 240 -7.07 1.05 -22.92
CA GLY A 240 -5.82 1.57 -23.47
C GLY A 240 -5.53 1.11 -24.91
N ARG A 241 -6.23 0.09 -25.41
CA ARG A 241 -6.21 -0.35 -26.82
C ARG A 241 -7.36 0.22 -27.64
N GLY A 242 -8.20 1.07 -27.07
CA GLY A 242 -9.28 1.78 -27.75
C GLY A 242 -10.65 1.10 -27.67
N GLY A 243 -10.78 -0.02 -26.95
CA GLY A 243 -12.10 -0.52 -26.59
C GLY A 243 -12.76 0.37 -25.54
N TYR A 244 -14.05 0.19 -25.30
CA TYR A 244 -14.79 1.03 -24.35
C TYR A 244 -15.96 0.28 -23.72
N PHE A 245 -16.38 0.76 -22.56
CA PHE A 245 -17.55 0.25 -21.85
C PHE A 245 -18.78 1.09 -22.15
N LYS A 246 -19.91 0.44 -22.33
CA LYS A 246 -21.23 1.04 -22.48
C LYS A 246 -22.12 0.55 -21.34
N GLU A 247 -22.84 1.47 -20.71
CA GLU A 247 -23.90 1.11 -19.78
C GLU A 247 -25.09 0.56 -20.57
N THR A 248 -25.49 -0.68 -20.29
CA THR A 248 -26.57 -1.36 -21.02
C THR A 248 -27.89 -1.35 -20.30
N HIS A 249 -27.87 -1.17 -18.98
CA HIS A 249 -29.06 -1.27 -18.12
C HIS A 249 -29.04 -0.21 -17.02
N ALA A 250 -30.22 0.16 -16.53
CA ALA A 250 -30.39 1.11 -15.43
C ALA A 250 -29.81 0.60 -14.09
N ASP A 251 -29.49 -0.69 -14.00
CA ASP A 251 -28.82 -1.31 -12.84
C ASP A 251 -27.30 -1.14 -12.87
N GLY A 252 -26.74 -0.43 -13.86
CA GLY A 252 -25.31 -0.17 -13.98
C GLY A 252 -24.49 -1.37 -14.46
N THR A 253 -25.13 -2.34 -15.12
CA THR A 253 -24.41 -3.40 -15.85
C THR A 253 -23.69 -2.83 -17.07
N LEU A 254 -22.47 -3.30 -17.30
CA LEU A 254 -21.60 -2.85 -18.40
C LEU A 254 -21.55 -3.88 -19.53
N GLU A 255 -21.53 -3.39 -20.76
CA GLU A 255 -21.13 -4.11 -21.96
C GLU A 255 -19.79 -3.56 -22.45
N TYR A 256 -18.89 -4.43 -22.88
CA TYR A 256 -17.61 -4.03 -23.45
C TYR A 256 -17.63 -4.15 -24.97
N ILE A 257 -17.24 -3.08 -25.66
CA ILE A 257 -17.07 -3.04 -27.10
C ILE A 257 -15.57 -3.05 -27.41
N ALA A 258 -15.11 -4.18 -27.96
CA ALA A 258 -13.72 -4.38 -28.34
C ALA A 258 -13.33 -3.54 -29.57
N SER A 259 -12.11 -3.02 -29.58
CA SER A 259 -11.51 -2.35 -30.72
C SER A 259 -10.91 -3.31 -31.75
N GLY A 260 -10.68 -4.57 -31.36
CA GLY A 260 -9.98 -5.57 -32.15
C GLY A 260 -8.45 -5.50 -32.05
N ARG A 261 -7.93 -4.65 -31.16
CA ARG A 261 -6.49 -4.52 -30.82
C ARG A 261 -6.14 -5.14 -29.47
N GLU A 262 -7.12 -5.64 -28.74
CA GLU A 262 -6.93 -6.32 -27.47
C GLU A 262 -6.22 -7.68 -27.68
N PRO A 263 -5.36 -8.12 -26.76
CA PRO A 263 -4.98 -9.53 -26.67
C PRO A 263 -6.16 -10.36 -26.11
N PHE A 264 -6.09 -11.68 -26.28
CA PHE A 264 -6.92 -12.58 -25.48
C PHE A 264 -6.26 -12.76 -24.11
N ILE A 265 -6.88 -12.21 -23.06
CA ILE A 265 -6.29 -12.18 -21.72
C ILE A 265 -6.72 -13.46 -20.99
N VAL A 266 -5.75 -14.26 -20.56
CA VAL A 266 -6.00 -15.43 -19.72
C VAL A 266 -5.35 -15.20 -18.37
N ALA A 267 -6.15 -15.01 -17.33
CA ALA A 267 -5.64 -14.62 -16.02
C ALA A 267 -6.02 -15.60 -14.91
N GLY A 268 -5.34 -15.52 -13.78
CA GLY A 268 -5.67 -16.36 -12.64
C GLY A 268 -4.79 -16.07 -11.43
N CYS A 269 -5.15 -16.70 -10.31
CA CYS A 269 -4.40 -16.63 -9.07
C CYS A 269 -4.66 -17.89 -8.25
N ARG A 270 -4.06 -17.99 -7.06
CA ARG A 270 -4.29 -19.13 -6.16
C ARG A 270 -5.76 -19.29 -5.75
N ARG A 271 -6.48 -18.19 -5.48
CA ARG A 271 -7.90 -18.21 -5.06
C ARG A 271 -8.88 -18.35 -6.23
N GLY A 272 -8.45 -18.14 -7.47
CA GLY A 272 -9.32 -18.16 -8.65
C GLY A 272 -10.25 -16.95 -8.80
N VAL A 273 -10.26 -16.01 -7.84
CA VAL A 273 -11.08 -14.79 -7.85
C VAL A 273 -10.22 -13.54 -7.62
N PRO A 274 -10.61 -12.36 -8.13
CA PRO A 274 -9.92 -11.11 -7.87
C PRO A 274 -10.16 -10.59 -6.45
N HIS A 275 -9.36 -9.60 -6.03
CA HIS A 275 -9.64 -8.86 -4.78
C HIS A 275 -11.07 -8.32 -4.77
N HIS A 276 -11.69 -8.26 -3.59
CA HIS A 276 -13.01 -7.67 -3.41
C HIS A 276 -13.02 -6.19 -3.81
N ALA A 277 -14.12 -5.77 -4.43
CA ALA A 277 -14.43 -4.35 -4.61
C ALA A 277 -14.47 -3.64 -3.25
N ARG A 278 -14.01 -2.40 -3.22
CA ARG A 278 -14.33 -1.51 -2.10
C ARG A 278 -15.82 -1.20 -2.08
N GLY A 279 -16.38 -1.11 -0.87
CA GLY A 279 -17.70 -0.51 -0.69
C GLY A 279 -17.68 0.96 -1.12
N GLU A 280 -18.78 1.43 -1.68
CA GLU A 280 -19.00 2.86 -1.89
C GLU A 280 -18.85 3.61 -0.58
N ASN A 281 -18.05 4.67 -0.59
CA ASN A 281 -17.73 5.40 0.63
C ASN A 281 -18.94 6.24 1.08
N GLN A 282 -19.48 5.89 2.24
CA GLN A 282 -20.58 6.56 2.94
C GLN A 282 -20.11 7.23 4.24
N LYS A 283 -18.90 6.89 4.70
CA LYS A 283 -18.25 7.48 5.88
C LYS A 283 -17.81 8.92 5.59
N ALA A 284 -17.99 9.78 6.60
CA ALA A 284 -17.34 11.08 6.65
C ALA A 284 -15.81 10.93 6.78
N LEU A 285 -15.07 12.05 6.72
CA LEU A 285 -13.59 12.01 6.74
C LEU A 285 -13.02 11.52 8.07
N ASP A 286 -13.66 11.92 9.16
CA ASP A 286 -13.32 11.58 10.55
C ASP A 286 -14.00 10.29 11.04
N ASP A 287 -14.92 9.74 10.24
CA ASP A 287 -15.66 8.52 10.58
C ASP A 287 -14.81 7.27 10.31
N ARG A 288 -14.46 6.56 11.38
CA ARG A 288 -13.74 5.28 11.36
C ARG A 288 -14.26 4.36 12.46
N HIS A 289 -14.08 3.06 12.28
CA HIS A 289 -14.36 2.10 13.35
C HIS A 289 -13.45 2.36 14.56
N VAL A 290 -14.07 2.44 15.75
CA VAL A 290 -13.35 2.47 17.03
C VAL A 290 -13.39 1.06 17.63
N PRO A 291 -12.23 0.39 17.77
CA PRO A 291 -12.18 -0.95 18.34
C PRO A 291 -12.60 -0.95 19.81
N THR A 292 -13.33 -1.99 20.20
CA THR A 292 -13.70 -2.30 21.58
C THR A 292 -12.78 -3.37 22.18
N LEU A 293 -12.34 -4.34 21.38
CA LEU A 293 -11.49 -5.46 21.78
C LEU A 293 -9.99 -5.16 21.64
N LEU A 294 -9.62 -4.24 20.74
CA LEU A 294 -8.25 -3.75 20.56
C LEU A 294 -8.14 -2.31 21.08
N ASP A 295 -8.60 -2.10 22.32
CA ASP A 295 -8.47 -0.81 23.00
C ASP A 295 -7.01 -0.56 23.46
N PRO A 296 -6.66 0.68 23.88
CA PRO A 296 -5.31 0.99 24.32
C PRO A 296 -4.81 0.12 25.47
N ALA A 297 -5.69 -0.30 26.39
CA ALA A 297 -5.32 -1.14 27.52
C ALA A 297 -4.93 -2.55 27.06
N ARG A 298 -5.71 -3.16 26.15
CA ARG A 298 -5.41 -4.46 25.57
C ARG A 298 -4.14 -4.44 24.75
N ILE A 299 -3.92 -3.38 23.96
CA ILE A 299 -2.68 -3.22 23.19
C ILE A 299 -1.48 -3.16 24.14
N ALA A 300 -1.54 -2.35 25.19
CA ALA A 300 -0.48 -2.24 26.19
C ALA A 300 -0.21 -3.58 26.90
N GLU A 301 -1.26 -4.35 27.22
CA GLU A 301 -1.14 -5.70 27.79
C GLU A 301 -0.37 -6.65 26.84
N LEU A 302 -0.77 -6.70 25.57
CA LEU A 302 -0.11 -7.53 24.55
C LEU A 302 1.36 -7.14 24.38
N ARG A 303 1.66 -5.83 24.36
CA ARG A 303 3.03 -5.31 24.27
C ARG A 303 3.88 -5.66 25.48
N SER A 304 3.36 -5.48 26.69
CA SER A 304 4.06 -5.87 27.92
C SER A 304 4.37 -7.38 27.95
N ARG A 305 3.43 -8.21 27.49
CA ARG A 305 3.65 -9.66 27.36
C ARG A 305 4.71 -9.99 26.31
N ALA A 306 4.69 -9.33 25.14
CA ALA A 306 5.70 -9.51 24.11
C ALA A 306 7.11 -9.17 24.63
N GLU A 307 7.27 -8.09 25.38
CA GLU A 307 8.55 -7.69 25.96
C GLU A 307 9.03 -8.65 27.04
N ARG A 308 8.12 -9.17 27.87
CA ARG A 308 8.45 -10.04 28.99
C ARG A 308 8.72 -11.49 28.59
N PHE A 309 7.96 -12.01 27.62
CA PHE A 309 7.96 -13.44 27.28
C PHE A 309 8.32 -13.73 25.82
N GLY A 310 8.22 -12.74 24.94
CA GLY A 310 8.52 -12.89 23.51
C GLY A 310 7.66 -13.92 22.79
N ASP A 311 6.46 -14.24 23.31
CA ASP A 311 5.67 -15.40 22.91
C ASP A 311 4.39 -15.08 22.13
N ILE A 312 4.12 -13.79 21.84
CA ILE A 312 2.90 -13.37 21.15
C ILE A 312 2.87 -13.88 19.71
N SER A 313 1.74 -14.46 19.32
CA SER A 313 1.43 -14.88 17.96
C SER A 313 0.23 -14.10 17.44
N PHE A 314 0.35 -13.60 16.22
CA PHE A 314 -0.73 -12.93 15.53
C PHE A 314 -1.98 -13.81 15.43
N ARG A 315 -1.85 -15.08 15.00
CA ARG A 315 -3.02 -15.94 14.80
C ARG A 315 -3.72 -16.31 16.11
N ARG A 316 -2.96 -16.46 17.20
CA ARG A 316 -3.49 -16.85 18.51
C ARG A 316 -4.02 -15.66 19.31
N ASP A 317 -3.28 -14.56 19.37
CA ASP A 317 -3.53 -13.49 20.34
C ASP A 317 -4.17 -12.24 19.71
N VAL A 318 -3.96 -12.00 18.41
CA VAL A 318 -4.41 -10.75 17.73
C VAL A 318 -5.61 -11.01 16.81
N TRP A 319 -5.50 -12.00 15.93
CA TRP A 319 -6.53 -12.31 14.93
C TRP A 319 -7.92 -12.55 15.53
N PRO A 320 -8.10 -13.30 16.65
CA PRO A 320 -9.44 -13.52 17.19
C PRO A 320 -10.14 -12.21 17.60
N LEU A 321 -9.38 -11.21 18.05
CA LEU A 321 -9.90 -9.88 18.40
C LEU A 321 -10.33 -9.11 17.14
N VAL A 322 -9.48 -9.12 16.10
CA VAL A 322 -9.79 -8.50 14.79
C VAL A 322 -11.03 -9.16 14.16
N ALA A 323 -11.09 -10.49 14.14
CA ALA A 323 -12.17 -11.25 13.53
C ALA A 323 -13.52 -10.96 14.21
N ARG A 324 -13.54 -10.99 15.55
CA ARG A 324 -14.76 -10.73 16.33
C ARG A 324 -15.26 -9.29 16.15
N GLU A 325 -14.38 -8.31 16.05
CA GLU A 325 -14.75 -6.92 15.74
C GLU A 325 -15.43 -6.78 14.37
N VAL A 326 -14.86 -7.42 13.35
CA VAL A 326 -15.41 -7.42 11.99
C VAL A 326 -16.80 -8.07 11.97
N GLU A 327 -16.94 -9.23 12.62
CA GLU A 327 -18.22 -9.95 12.74
C GLU A 327 -19.27 -9.11 13.48
N ALA A 328 -18.89 -8.44 14.58
CA ALA A 328 -19.81 -7.61 15.34
C ALA A 328 -20.41 -6.48 14.49
N VAL A 329 -19.60 -5.85 13.63
CA VAL A 329 -20.08 -4.83 12.69
C VAL A 329 -21.00 -5.45 11.63
N TYR A 330 -20.64 -6.60 11.05
CA TYR A 330 -21.50 -7.31 10.09
C TYR A 330 -22.90 -7.54 10.67
N TYR A 331 -22.97 -8.15 11.86
CA TYR A 331 -24.24 -8.48 12.50
C TYR A 331 -25.01 -7.25 12.95
N ALA A 332 -24.32 -6.23 13.46
CA ALA A 332 -24.96 -4.99 13.86
C ALA A 332 -25.67 -4.31 12.66
N VAL A 333 -25.00 -4.21 11.52
CA VAL A 333 -25.62 -3.68 10.29
C VAL A 333 -26.76 -4.57 9.81
N LEU A 334 -26.63 -5.90 9.92
CA LEU A 334 -27.63 -6.87 9.48
C LEU A 334 -28.99 -6.75 10.20
N ILE A 335 -28.97 -6.34 11.48
CA ILE A 335 -30.16 -6.22 12.33
C ILE A 335 -30.59 -4.77 12.59
N ALA A 336 -29.80 -3.77 12.16
CA ALA A 336 -29.98 -2.36 12.50
C ALA A 336 -31.41 -1.84 12.24
N ASP A 337 -32.04 -2.26 11.15
CA ASP A 337 -33.38 -1.82 10.75
C ASP A 337 -34.52 -2.53 11.52
N ARG A 338 -34.21 -3.55 12.33
CA ARG A 338 -35.20 -4.42 13.01
C ARG A 338 -35.23 -4.22 14.52
N VAL A 339 -34.25 -3.53 15.08
CA VAL A 339 -34.07 -3.38 16.53
C VAL A 339 -33.86 -1.92 16.90
N SER A 340 -34.12 -1.56 18.16
CA SER A 340 -33.86 -0.19 18.62
C SER A 340 -32.35 0.08 18.73
N PRO A 341 -31.89 1.35 18.67
CA PRO A 341 -30.47 1.67 18.91
C PRO A 341 -29.95 1.20 20.28
N ARG A 342 -30.84 1.06 21.29
CA ARG A 342 -30.50 0.50 22.60
C ARG A 342 -30.22 -0.99 22.50
N ASP A 343 -31.09 -1.73 21.83
CA ASP A 343 -30.95 -3.18 21.65
C ASP A 343 -29.75 -3.51 20.76
N LEU A 344 -29.43 -2.66 19.78
CA LEU A 344 -28.24 -2.80 18.94
C LEU A 344 -26.94 -2.67 19.76
N ARG A 345 -26.87 -1.70 20.68
CA ARG A 345 -25.74 -1.58 21.61
C ARG A 345 -25.65 -2.78 22.54
N TRP A 346 -26.79 -3.22 23.07
CA TRP A 346 -26.88 -4.40 23.93
C TRP A 346 -26.41 -5.67 23.21
N PHE A 347 -26.85 -5.89 21.97
CA PHE A 347 -26.38 -6.95 21.10
C PHE A 347 -24.86 -6.92 20.96
N ARG A 348 -24.30 -5.76 20.55
CA ARG A 348 -22.86 -5.62 20.29
C ARG A 348 -22.04 -5.94 21.54
N THR A 349 -22.42 -5.41 22.71
CA THR A 349 -21.76 -5.73 23.97
C THR A 349 -21.80 -7.23 24.26
N ARG A 350 -22.98 -7.86 24.21
CA ARG A 350 -23.12 -9.30 24.49
C ARG A 350 -22.38 -10.20 23.51
N TYR A 351 -22.33 -9.81 22.23
CA TYR A 351 -21.61 -10.56 21.20
C TYR A 351 -20.10 -10.48 21.41
N LEU A 352 -19.57 -9.29 21.71
CA LEU A 352 -18.15 -9.07 21.95
C LEU A 352 -17.68 -9.73 23.27
N ASP A 353 -18.52 -9.73 24.30
CA ASP A 353 -18.22 -10.32 25.62
C ASP A 353 -18.42 -11.84 25.66
N ALA A 354 -18.91 -12.46 24.58
CA ALA A 354 -19.18 -13.89 24.54
C ALA A 354 -17.87 -14.69 24.68
N PRO A 355 -17.70 -15.54 25.72
CA PRO A 355 -16.42 -16.20 26.01
C PRO A 355 -16.10 -17.37 25.08
N THR A 356 -17.08 -17.83 24.29
CA THR A 356 -16.94 -18.99 23.38
C THR A 356 -17.79 -18.79 22.13
N GLU A 357 -17.45 -19.48 21.03
CA GLU A 357 -18.27 -19.44 19.81
C GLU A 357 -19.70 -19.93 20.03
N ARG A 358 -19.92 -20.87 20.96
CA ARG A 358 -21.27 -21.31 21.30
C ARG A 358 -22.08 -20.19 21.95
N ALA A 359 -21.50 -19.49 22.92
CA ALA A 359 -22.16 -18.35 23.56
C ALA A 359 -22.44 -17.21 22.55
N ALA A 360 -21.51 -16.96 21.62
CA ALA A 360 -21.71 -16.00 20.54
C ALA A 360 -22.86 -16.43 19.62
N ALA A 361 -22.92 -17.71 19.24
CA ALA A 361 -24.00 -18.28 18.44
C ALA A 361 -25.38 -18.22 19.11
N ASP A 362 -25.43 -18.39 20.44
CA ASP A 362 -26.65 -18.24 21.23
C ASP A 362 -27.15 -16.78 21.20
N VAL A 363 -26.24 -15.79 21.30
CA VAL A 363 -26.58 -14.36 21.13
C VAL A 363 -27.10 -14.10 19.72
N LEU A 364 -26.46 -14.64 18.67
CA LEU A 364 -26.96 -14.48 17.30
C LEU A 364 -28.39 -15.04 17.13
N ALA A 365 -28.67 -16.20 17.72
CA ALA A 365 -30.01 -16.81 17.68
C ALA A 365 -31.06 -15.97 18.43
N GLU A 366 -30.72 -15.42 19.60
CA GLU A 366 -31.61 -14.54 20.40
C GLU A 366 -32.06 -13.30 19.59
N PHE A 367 -31.21 -12.79 18.71
CA PHE A 367 -31.50 -11.64 17.84
C PHE A 367 -32.00 -12.03 16.44
N GLY A 368 -32.37 -13.31 16.22
CA GLY A 368 -32.98 -13.78 14.97
C GLY A 368 -32.03 -13.83 13.78
N ILE A 369 -30.74 -14.05 14.02
CA ILE A 369 -29.72 -14.25 12.98
C ILE A 369 -29.58 -15.75 12.71
N GLU A 370 -30.28 -16.17 11.66
CA GLU A 370 -30.30 -17.55 11.16
C GLU A 370 -28.91 -18.03 10.70
N PRO A 371 -28.62 -19.36 10.78
CA PRO A 371 -27.32 -19.91 10.45
C PRO A 371 -26.78 -19.58 9.05
N ASP A 372 -27.65 -19.48 8.04
CA ASP A 372 -27.30 -19.16 6.64
C ASP A 372 -26.93 -17.68 6.42
N ARG A 373 -27.25 -16.81 7.38
CA ARG A 373 -26.87 -15.39 7.40
C ARG A 373 -25.69 -15.12 8.32
N ARG A 374 -25.04 -16.16 8.86
CA ARG A 374 -23.87 -16.01 9.72
C ARG A 374 -22.61 -15.75 8.90
N TRP A 375 -21.73 -14.95 9.48
CA TRP A 375 -20.43 -14.65 8.90
C TRP A 375 -19.59 -15.92 8.80
N ASP A 376 -19.00 -16.16 7.63
CA ASP A 376 -18.17 -17.32 7.35
C ASP A 376 -16.80 -16.86 6.82
N TRP A 377 -15.79 -16.90 7.69
CA TRP A 377 -14.42 -16.59 7.32
C TRP A 377 -13.85 -17.57 6.31
N THR A 378 -14.23 -18.85 6.36
CA THR A 378 -13.74 -19.88 5.45
C THR A 378 -14.20 -19.57 4.04
N ALA A 379 -15.50 -19.33 3.85
CA ALA A 379 -16.08 -18.96 2.55
C ALA A 379 -15.52 -17.63 2.00
N LEU A 380 -15.19 -16.67 2.86
CA LEU A 380 -14.58 -15.40 2.43
C LEU A 380 -13.09 -15.53 2.09
N VAL A 381 -12.32 -16.32 2.84
CA VAL A 381 -10.88 -16.49 2.64
C VAL A 381 -10.59 -17.30 1.37
N ASP A 382 -11.40 -18.31 1.10
CA ASP A 382 -11.31 -19.18 -0.08
C ASP A 382 -12.71 -19.52 -0.65
N PRO A 383 -13.28 -18.65 -1.50
CA PRO A 383 -14.63 -18.84 -2.05
C PRO A 383 -14.83 -20.11 -2.88
N ALA A 384 -13.73 -20.69 -3.38
CA ALA A 384 -13.74 -21.90 -4.18
C ALA A 384 -13.42 -23.17 -3.36
N GLU A 385 -13.27 -23.07 -2.03
CA GLU A 385 -12.93 -24.20 -1.19
C GLU A 385 -13.92 -25.35 -1.35
N GLY A 386 -13.38 -26.57 -1.50
CA GLY A 386 -14.17 -27.79 -1.70
C GLY A 386 -14.85 -27.91 -3.08
N ARG A 387 -14.71 -26.94 -3.98
CA ARG A 387 -15.33 -26.98 -5.32
C ARG A 387 -14.39 -27.58 -6.37
N ARG A 388 -14.98 -28.32 -7.31
CA ARG A 388 -14.37 -28.71 -8.59
C ARG A 388 -15.39 -28.43 -9.68
N PHE A 389 -14.94 -27.88 -10.79
CA PHE A 389 -15.80 -27.50 -11.90
C PHE A 389 -15.59 -28.48 -13.05
N GLY A 390 -16.68 -29.05 -13.56
CA GLY A 390 -16.70 -30.00 -14.68
C GLY A 390 -16.43 -29.35 -16.04
N GLY A 391 -16.19 -28.04 -16.08
CA GLY A 391 -15.73 -27.36 -17.29
C GLY A 391 -15.53 -25.86 -17.12
N VAL A 392 -14.91 -25.27 -18.14
CA VAL A 392 -14.64 -23.83 -18.23
C VAL A 392 -15.92 -22.99 -18.15
N ALA A 393 -17.00 -23.45 -18.77
CA ALA A 393 -18.28 -22.74 -18.77
C ALA A 393 -18.92 -22.68 -17.37
N GLU A 394 -18.89 -23.80 -16.64
CA GLU A 394 -19.41 -23.88 -15.27
C GLU A 394 -18.64 -22.93 -14.33
N PHE A 395 -17.30 -22.95 -14.41
CA PHE A 395 -16.49 -22.02 -13.63
C PHE A 395 -16.75 -20.56 -14.00
N ARG A 396 -16.87 -20.26 -15.31
CA ARG A 396 -17.16 -18.91 -15.79
C ARG A 396 -18.47 -18.39 -15.22
N ASP A 397 -19.53 -19.20 -15.27
CA ASP A 397 -20.86 -18.79 -14.82
C ASP A 397 -20.89 -18.59 -13.28
N TRP A 398 -20.22 -19.47 -12.52
CA TRP A 398 -20.02 -19.29 -11.08
C TRP A 398 -19.24 -18.01 -10.75
N LEU A 399 -18.16 -17.75 -11.49
CA LEU A 399 -17.33 -16.57 -11.28
C LEU A 399 -18.13 -15.28 -11.56
N LEU A 400 -18.90 -15.25 -12.64
CA LEU A 400 -19.73 -14.08 -12.97
C LEU A 400 -20.74 -13.78 -11.85
N ASP A 401 -21.42 -14.79 -11.31
CA ASP A 401 -22.32 -14.61 -10.16
C ASP A 401 -21.58 -14.10 -8.91
N TYR A 402 -20.38 -14.61 -8.65
CA TYR A 402 -19.52 -14.13 -7.56
C TYR A 402 -19.16 -12.65 -7.72
N LEU A 403 -18.72 -12.23 -8.91
CA LEU A 403 -18.34 -10.85 -9.20
C LEU A 403 -19.55 -9.90 -9.14
N ASP A 404 -20.69 -10.30 -9.70
CA ASP A 404 -21.93 -9.51 -9.68
C ASP A 404 -22.44 -9.35 -8.24
N THR A 405 -22.33 -10.40 -7.42
CA THR A 405 -22.66 -10.34 -5.98
C THR A 405 -21.73 -9.39 -5.23
N ASP A 406 -20.43 -9.42 -5.52
CA ASP A 406 -19.47 -8.50 -4.92
C ASP A 406 -19.75 -7.03 -5.28
N VAL A 407 -20.11 -6.76 -6.54
CA VAL A 407 -20.52 -5.42 -7.02
C VAL A 407 -21.81 -4.97 -6.32
N ARG A 408 -22.81 -5.84 -6.16
CA ARG A 408 -24.03 -5.51 -5.41
C ARG A 408 -23.71 -5.17 -3.95
N ASN A 409 -22.85 -5.95 -3.30
CA ASN A 409 -22.37 -5.65 -1.95
C ASN A 409 -21.62 -4.31 -1.89
N ALA A 410 -20.77 -4.03 -2.88
CA ALA A 410 -20.04 -2.77 -2.98
C ALA A 410 -20.96 -1.55 -3.05
N ARG A 411 -22.03 -1.62 -3.85
CA ARG A 411 -23.02 -0.55 -4.02
C ARG A 411 -23.87 -0.28 -2.78
N MET A 412 -24.03 -1.26 -1.89
CA MET A 412 -24.67 -1.00 -0.59
C MET A 412 -23.80 -0.12 0.33
N GLY A 413 -22.49 0.00 0.01
CA GLY A 413 -21.55 0.90 0.66
C GLY A 413 -20.98 0.40 1.99
N ASN A 414 -20.02 1.16 2.54
CA ASN A 414 -19.24 0.79 3.72
C ASN A 414 -19.87 1.19 5.08
N VAL A 415 -21.12 1.62 5.08
CA VAL A 415 -21.92 1.87 6.30
C VAL A 415 -23.19 1.02 6.29
N HIS A 416 -23.96 1.09 5.21
CA HIS A 416 -25.26 0.42 5.13
C HIS A 416 -25.18 -1.03 4.60
N GLY A 417 -24.13 -1.36 3.83
CA GLY A 417 -23.91 -2.72 3.35
C GLY A 417 -23.21 -3.60 4.39
N PRO A 418 -23.84 -4.66 4.92
CA PRO A 418 -23.28 -5.42 6.06
C PRO A 418 -21.92 -6.03 5.72
N VAL A 419 -21.76 -6.58 4.52
CA VAL A 419 -20.48 -7.19 4.08
C VAL A 419 -19.39 -6.12 3.97
N LYS A 420 -19.64 -5.01 3.30
CA LYS A 420 -18.60 -4.00 3.03
C LYS A 420 -18.29 -3.14 4.24
N ALA A 421 -19.27 -2.87 5.11
CA ALA A 421 -19.04 -2.25 6.41
C ALA A 421 -18.10 -3.10 7.27
N ALA A 422 -18.34 -4.42 7.33
CA ALA A 422 -17.47 -5.35 8.05
C ALA A 422 -16.05 -5.42 7.47
N LEU A 423 -15.90 -5.54 6.15
CA LEU A 423 -14.57 -5.58 5.52
C LEU A 423 -13.80 -4.25 5.65
N ASP A 424 -14.50 -3.11 5.75
CA ASP A 424 -13.87 -1.79 5.98
C ASP A 424 -13.22 -1.70 7.37
N VAL A 425 -13.71 -2.46 8.36
CA VAL A 425 -13.08 -2.57 9.71
C VAL A 425 -11.65 -3.09 9.62
N LEU A 426 -11.35 -4.03 8.72
CA LEU A 426 -9.98 -4.52 8.53
C LEU A 426 -9.02 -3.41 8.09
N ARG A 427 -9.52 -2.41 7.35
CA ARG A 427 -8.74 -1.22 6.98
C ARG A 427 -8.58 -0.28 8.17
N ASP A 428 -9.65 -0.06 8.92
CA ASP A 428 -9.64 0.87 10.05
C ASP A 428 -8.76 0.38 11.21
N LEU A 429 -8.71 -0.95 11.47
CA LEU A 429 -7.91 -1.58 12.51
C LEU A 429 -6.40 -1.65 12.23
N ARG A 430 -5.92 -1.08 11.12
CA ARG A 430 -4.49 -1.18 10.77
C ARG A 430 -3.59 -0.45 11.77
N ASN A 431 -4.06 0.66 12.33
CA ASN A 431 -3.27 1.39 13.31
C ASN A 431 -3.09 0.57 14.58
N GLU A 432 -4.15 -0.08 15.07
CA GLU A 432 -4.13 -0.90 16.27
C GLU A 432 -3.29 -2.15 16.07
N VAL A 433 -3.36 -2.77 14.89
CA VAL A 433 -2.47 -3.89 14.55
C VAL A 433 -1.00 -3.45 14.53
N ARG A 434 -0.66 -2.30 13.93
CA ARG A 434 0.71 -1.74 13.95
C ARG A 434 1.23 -1.55 15.36
N LEU A 435 0.43 -0.95 16.23
CA LEU A 435 0.80 -0.73 17.64
C LEU A 435 1.15 -2.03 18.37
N ILE A 436 0.64 -3.18 17.91
CA ILE A 436 0.98 -4.50 18.45
C ILE A 436 2.23 -5.06 17.77
N VAL A 437 2.25 -5.13 16.43
CA VAL A 437 3.23 -5.97 15.69
C VAL A 437 4.55 -5.27 15.40
N ASP A 438 4.57 -3.94 15.31
CA ASP A 438 5.73 -3.19 14.87
C ASP A 438 6.93 -3.38 15.82
N HIS A 439 8.14 -3.32 15.24
CA HIS A 439 9.40 -3.53 15.94
C HIS A 439 9.43 -4.84 16.75
N GLY A 440 8.94 -5.92 16.14
CA GLY A 440 9.07 -7.28 16.70
C GLY A 440 8.12 -7.58 17.85
N GLY A 441 6.92 -6.99 17.85
CA GLY A 441 5.92 -7.25 18.90
C GLY A 441 5.24 -8.61 18.85
N ILE A 442 5.54 -9.41 17.83
CA ILE A 442 5.15 -10.82 17.71
C ILE A 442 6.37 -11.67 17.39
N THR A 443 6.29 -12.98 17.63
CA THR A 443 7.41 -13.90 17.34
C THR A 443 7.80 -13.88 15.85
N GLY A 444 9.06 -14.12 15.53
CA GLY A 444 9.54 -14.15 14.15
C GLY A 444 8.83 -15.19 13.28
N ARG A 445 8.47 -16.36 13.83
CA ARG A 445 7.64 -17.36 13.14
C ARG A 445 6.25 -16.82 12.83
N SER A 446 5.60 -16.20 13.80
CA SER A 446 4.26 -15.63 13.60
C SER A 446 4.27 -14.44 12.64
N TYR A 447 5.32 -13.61 12.67
CA TYR A 447 5.51 -12.58 11.67
C TYR A 447 5.53 -13.18 10.26
N ARG A 448 6.39 -14.18 10.01
CA ARG A 448 6.53 -14.83 8.71
C ARG A 448 5.24 -15.53 8.25
N ASP A 449 4.69 -16.40 9.09
CA ASP A 449 3.64 -17.33 8.69
C ASP A 449 2.24 -16.72 8.83
N ASP A 450 1.98 -15.99 9.92
CA ASP A 450 0.65 -15.47 10.23
C ASP A 450 0.45 -14.05 9.69
N LEU A 451 1.36 -13.11 9.97
CA LEU A 451 1.19 -11.71 9.57
C LEU A 451 1.49 -11.51 8.08
N ASP A 452 2.69 -11.86 7.64
CA ASP A 452 3.16 -11.64 6.28
C ASP A 452 2.59 -12.68 5.30
N GLY A 453 2.74 -13.97 5.62
CA GLY A 453 2.31 -15.08 4.76
C GLY A 453 0.80 -15.27 4.63
N TRP A 454 0.01 -14.80 5.60
CA TRP A 454 -1.44 -15.02 5.63
C TRP A 454 -2.28 -13.75 5.78
N TYR A 455 -2.14 -12.99 6.87
CA TYR A 455 -3.05 -11.87 7.18
C TYR A 455 -2.86 -10.70 6.23
N THR A 456 -1.63 -10.32 5.89
CA THR A 456 -1.34 -9.21 4.95
C THR A 456 -2.00 -9.44 3.59
N PRO A 457 -1.78 -10.58 2.91
CA PRO A 457 -2.47 -10.88 1.65
C PRO A 457 -3.98 -11.10 1.82
N LEU A 458 -4.47 -11.56 2.98
CA LEU A 458 -5.91 -11.65 3.26
C LEU A 458 -6.54 -10.26 3.38
N ASN A 459 -5.96 -9.36 4.18
CA ASN A 459 -6.38 -7.98 4.34
C ASN A 459 -6.33 -7.24 2.99
N ALA A 460 -5.30 -7.47 2.19
CA ALA A 460 -5.23 -6.91 0.84
C ALA A 460 -6.36 -7.42 -0.07
N PHE A 461 -6.66 -8.72 -0.01
CA PHE A 461 -7.73 -9.36 -0.77
C PHE A 461 -9.13 -8.84 -0.39
N LEU A 462 -9.40 -8.66 0.90
CA LEU A 462 -10.73 -8.31 1.42
C LEU A 462 -11.01 -6.81 1.50
N SER A 463 -10.03 -5.97 1.89
CA SER A 463 -10.29 -4.56 2.28
C SER A 463 -9.62 -3.50 1.40
N ILE A 464 -8.59 -3.86 0.62
CA ILE A 464 -7.80 -2.87 -0.15
C ILE A 464 -8.31 -2.68 -1.57
N GLY A 465 -8.99 -3.69 -2.13
CA GLY A 465 -9.20 -3.95 -3.56
C GLY A 465 -9.75 -2.82 -4.42
N PRO A 466 -10.05 -3.08 -5.70
CA PRO A 466 -10.30 -2.01 -6.66
C PRO A 466 -11.66 -1.32 -6.41
N PRO A 467 -11.91 -0.17 -7.06
CA PRO A 467 -13.26 0.40 -7.16
C PRO A 467 -14.27 -0.61 -7.73
N ALA A 468 -15.52 -0.55 -7.30
CA ALA A 468 -16.59 -1.45 -7.77
C ALA A 468 -16.71 -1.51 -9.30
N VAL A 469 -16.50 -0.35 -9.96
CA VAL A 469 -16.51 -0.27 -11.43
C VAL A 469 -15.49 -1.21 -12.08
N ARG A 470 -14.32 -1.44 -11.48
CA ARG A 470 -13.32 -2.36 -12.04
C ARG A 470 -13.75 -3.83 -12.00
N ILE A 471 -14.51 -4.21 -10.98
CA ILE A 471 -15.10 -5.56 -10.91
C ILE A 471 -16.22 -5.71 -11.94
N ALA A 472 -17.04 -4.66 -12.13
CA ALA A 472 -18.06 -4.65 -13.18
C ALA A 472 -17.44 -4.71 -14.58
N GLU A 473 -16.35 -3.98 -14.83
CA GLU A 473 -15.57 -4.01 -16.06
C GLU A 473 -14.99 -5.41 -16.34
N LEU A 474 -14.41 -6.06 -15.33
CA LEU A 474 -13.92 -7.44 -15.47
C LEU A 474 -15.05 -8.40 -15.87
N SER A 475 -16.22 -8.27 -15.23
CA SER A 475 -17.38 -9.09 -15.54
C SER A 475 -17.84 -8.87 -16.99
N ALA A 476 -17.88 -7.62 -17.46
CA ALA A 476 -18.19 -7.28 -18.85
C ALA A 476 -17.17 -7.84 -19.84
N LEU A 477 -15.87 -7.78 -19.52
CA LEU A 477 -14.79 -8.33 -20.36
C LEU A 477 -14.84 -9.86 -20.45
N ILE A 478 -15.23 -10.55 -19.36
CA ILE A 478 -15.45 -11.99 -19.37
C ILE A 478 -16.64 -12.36 -20.26
N ARG A 479 -17.76 -11.62 -20.15
CA ARG A 479 -18.94 -11.83 -21.02
C ARG A 479 -18.62 -11.58 -22.49
N ALA A 480 -17.79 -10.58 -22.79
CA ALA A 480 -17.33 -10.26 -24.14
C ALA A 480 -16.28 -11.24 -24.71
N GLY A 481 -15.79 -12.19 -23.90
CA GLY A 481 -14.78 -13.17 -24.32
C GLY A 481 -13.37 -12.60 -24.49
N VAL A 482 -13.11 -11.38 -24.01
CA VAL A 482 -11.79 -10.74 -24.06
C VAL A 482 -10.89 -11.21 -22.93
N VAL A 483 -11.49 -11.49 -21.76
CA VAL A 483 -10.82 -12.03 -20.58
C VAL A 483 -11.38 -13.41 -20.25
N ARG A 484 -10.49 -14.36 -19.95
CA ARG A 484 -10.83 -15.65 -19.34
C ARG A 484 -10.06 -15.81 -18.05
N ILE A 485 -10.76 -16.13 -16.96
CA ILE A 485 -10.09 -16.59 -15.74
C ILE A 485 -9.94 -18.11 -15.81
N VAL A 486 -8.73 -18.61 -15.59
CA VAL A 486 -8.39 -20.03 -15.79
C VAL A 486 -8.98 -20.95 -14.72
N GLY A 487 -9.12 -20.44 -13.49
CA GLY A 487 -9.63 -21.17 -12.34
C GLY A 487 -8.76 -21.03 -11.08
N PRO A 488 -9.20 -21.57 -9.94
CA PRO A 488 -8.43 -21.56 -8.69
C PRO A 488 -7.18 -22.44 -8.79
N GLY A 489 -6.13 -22.07 -8.06
CA GLY A 489 -4.86 -22.79 -8.08
C GLY A 489 -4.12 -22.71 -9.42
N MET A 490 -4.25 -21.59 -10.15
CA MET A 490 -3.58 -21.34 -11.43
C MET A 490 -2.11 -21.81 -11.41
N ARG A 491 -1.74 -22.57 -12.43
CA ARG A 491 -0.36 -23.01 -12.69
C ARG A 491 0.10 -22.41 -14.01
N VAL A 492 1.41 -22.13 -14.11
CA VAL A 492 2.05 -21.69 -15.34
C VAL A 492 3.33 -22.51 -15.52
N ARG A 493 3.53 -23.07 -16.72
CA ARG A 493 4.70 -23.88 -17.10
C ARG A 493 5.26 -23.45 -18.44
N LEU A 494 6.58 -23.61 -18.64
CA LEU A 494 7.22 -23.43 -19.94
C LEU A 494 7.08 -24.75 -20.68
N ASP A 495 6.51 -24.73 -21.87
CA ASP A 495 6.77 -25.76 -22.85
C ASP A 495 7.89 -25.26 -23.77
N ALA A 496 9.13 -25.61 -23.41
CA ALA A 496 10.30 -25.17 -24.15
C ALA A 496 10.38 -25.81 -25.54
N GLY A 497 9.82 -27.03 -25.71
CA GLY A 497 9.77 -27.72 -26.99
C GLY A 497 8.79 -27.08 -27.97
N ALA A 498 7.64 -26.62 -27.45
CA ALA A 498 6.63 -25.91 -28.25
C ALA A 498 6.87 -24.40 -28.35
N GLY A 499 7.76 -23.83 -27.53
CA GLY A 499 7.97 -22.38 -27.45
C GLY A 499 6.72 -21.64 -26.98
N ARG A 500 6.06 -22.15 -25.93
CA ARG A 500 4.80 -21.63 -25.37
C ARG A 500 4.82 -21.62 -23.85
N PHE A 501 4.14 -20.64 -23.26
CA PHE A 501 3.67 -20.73 -21.88
C PHE A 501 2.35 -21.50 -21.87
N VAL A 502 2.20 -22.42 -20.92
CA VAL A 502 0.94 -23.15 -20.72
C VAL A 502 0.41 -22.87 -19.33
N THR A 503 -0.88 -22.56 -19.23
CA THR A 503 -1.56 -22.32 -17.96
C THR A 503 -2.81 -23.18 -17.82
N ASP A 504 -3.06 -23.67 -16.61
CA ASP A 504 -4.22 -24.48 -16.27
C ASP A 504 -4.66 -24.21 -14.82
N SER A 505 -5.84 -24.72 -14.48
CA SER A 505 -6.32 -24.88 -13.12
C SER A 505 -6.58 -26.36 -12.83
N PRO A 506 -6.04 -26.93 -11.74
CA PRO A 506 -6.30 -28.32 -11.36
C PRO A 506 -7.76 -28.57 -10.89
N LEU A 507 -8.53 -27.50 -10.71
CA LEU A 507 -9.91 -27.53 -10.21
C LEU A 507 -10.95 -27.27 -11.29
N VAL A 508 -10.53 -27.00 -12.53
CA VAL A 508 -11.42 -26.73 -13.67
C VAL A 508 -11.02 -27.63 -14.83
N GLU A 509 -11.91 -28.56 -15.20
CA GLU A 509 -11.69 -29.47 -16.33
C GLU A 509 -11.60 -28.70 -17.66
N GLY A 510 -10.65 -29.08 -18.53
CA GLY A 510 -10.43 -28.42 -19.82
C GLY A 510 -9.92 -26.98 -19.72
N SER A 511 -9.32 -26.60 -18.58
CA SER A 511 -8.88 -25.23 -18.34
C SER A 511 -7.58 -24.84 -19.04
N GLU A 512 -6.82 -25.80 -19.59
CA GLU A 512 -5.52 -25.57 -20.22
C GLU A 512 -5.61 -24.57 -21.38
N VAL A 513 -4.71 -23.58 -21.38
CA VAL A 513 -4.54 -22.60 -22.45
C VAL A 513 -3.06 -22.30 -22.66
N GLU A 514 -2.68 -22.10 -23.92
CA GLU A 514 -1.32 -21.72 -24.32
C GLU A 514 -1.24 -20.24 -24.70
N GLY A 515 -0.06 -19.63 -24.47
CA GLY A 515 0.23 -18.26 -24.87
C GLY A 515 1.71 -17.99 -25.09
N THR A 516 2.00 -16.82 -25.66
CA THR A 516 3.37 -16.35 -25.93
C THR A 516 3.84 -15.25 -25.01
N VAL A 517 2.91 -14.66 -24.25
CA VAL A 517 3.20 -13.60 -23.29
C VAL A 517 2.81 -14.07 -21.90
N LEU A 518 3.73 -13.96 -20.94
CA LEU A 518 3.48 -14.12 -19.52
C LEU A 518 3.70 -12.78 -18.82
N ILE A 519 2.72 -12.34 -18.04
CA ILE A 519 2.79 -11.11 -17.24
C ILE A 519 2.57 -11.45 -15.77
N ASP A 520 3.51 -11.05 -14.92
CA ASP A 520 3.35 -11.13 -13.48
C ASP A 520 2.72 -9.85 -12.93
N ALA A 521 1.41 -9.88 -12.74
CA ALA A 521 0.63 -8.75 -12.26
C ALA A 521 0.72 -8.58 -10.74
N ARG A 522 1.92 -8.26 -10.25
CA ARG A 522 2.22 -7.92 -8.86
C ARG A 522 3.44 -7.00 -8.77
N LEU A 523 3.54 -6.26 -7.68
CA LEU A 523 4.75 -5.50 -7.36
C LEU A 523 5.78 -6.41 -6.69
N PRO A 524 7.09 -6.15 -6.86
CA PRO A 524 8.11 -6.82 -6.07
C PRO A 524 7.96 -6.46 -4.59
N GLU A 525 8.18 -7.46 -3.73
CA GLU A 525 8.25 -7.25 -2.28
C GLU A 525 9.56 -6.55 -1.93
N PRO A 526 9.56 -5.56 -1.02
CA PRO A 526 10.78 -4.95 -0.51
C PRO A 526 11.65 -6.00 0.19
N ASP A 527 12.83 -6.26 -0.34
CA ASP A 527 13.83 -7.09 0.32
C ASP A 527 15.21 -6.47 0.16
N LEU A 528 15.75 -5.94 1.27
CA LEU A 528 17.07 -5.34 1.34
C LEU A 528 18.17 -6.28 0.82
N ARG A 529 18.02 -7.59 1.03
CA ARG A 529 19.02 -8.60 0.62
C ARG A 529 19.06 -8.77 -0.89
N ALA A 530 17.93 -8.54 -1.57
CA ALA A 530 17.77 -8.68 -3.01
C ALA A 530 17.60 -7.32 -3.72
N THR A 531 17.85 -6.21 -3.03
CA THR A 531 17.59 -4.86 -3.57
C THR A 531 18.41 -4.57 -4.82
N GLY A 532 17.75 -4.00 -5.83
CA GLY A 532 18.38 -3.41 -7.02
C GLY A 532 18.73 -1.94 -6.83
N ASP A 533 18.39 -1.34 -5.69
CA ASP A 533 18.82 0.03 -5.34
C ASP A 533 20.33 0.02 -5.01
N VAL A 534 21.11 0.72 -5.82
CA VAL A 534 22.57 0.72 -5.76
C VAL A 534 23.07 1.32 -4.44
N LEU A 535 22.41 2.35 -3.91
CA LEU A 535 22.79 2.98 -2.66
C LEU A 535 22.58 2.02 -1.48
N LEU A 536 21.39 1.43 -1.36
CA LEU A 536 21.08 0.46 -0.30
C LEU A 536 22.00 -0.77 -0.40
N HIS A 537 22.25 -1.27 -1.61
CA HIS A 537 23.17 -2.37 -1.82
C HIS A 537 24.60 -2.05 -1.35
N ASN A 538 25.11 -0.86 -1.69
CA ASN A 538 26.45 -0.42 -1.31
C ASN A 538 26.60 -0.26 0.20
N LEU A 539 25.60 0.33 0.86
CA LEU A 539 25.56 0.47 2.33
C LEU A 539 25.53 -0.91 3.01
N LEU A 540 24.70 -1.84 2.52
CA LEU A 540 24.58 -3.18 3.09
C LEU A 540 25.90 -3.95 2.99
N ARG A 541 26.55 -3.90 1.82
CA ARG A 541 27.84 -4.56 1.58
C ARG A 541 28.93 -4.08 2.55
N ARG A 542 28.87 -2.80 2.95
CA ARG A 542 29.82 -2.20 3.90
C ARG A 542 29.43 -2.36 5.36
N LYS A 543 28.32 -3.04 5.66
CA LYS A 543 27.74 -3.16 7.00
C LYS A 543 27.38 -1.80 7.62
N GLU A 544 27.09 -0.80 6.80
CA GLU A 544 26.62 0.51 7.26
C GLU A 544 25.09 0.55 7.45
N ILE A 545 24.39 -0.50 7.01
CA ILE A 545 22.98 -0.78 7.30
C ILE A 545 22.82 -2.27 7.60
N ARG A 546 21.75 -2.64 8.29
CA ARG A 546 21.35 -4.04 8.47
C ARG A 546 19.87 -4.29 8.18
N GLY A 547 19.56 -5.56 7.90
CA GLY A 547 18.18 -6.02 7.77
C GLY A 547 17.56 -6.28 9.14
N PHE A 548 16.29 -5.93 9.30
CA PHE A 548 15.53 -6.15 10.53
C PHE A 548 15.29 -7.65 10.76
N ALA A 549 15.46 -8.10 12.00
CA ALA A 549 15.26 -9.49 12.35
C ALA A 549 14.62 -9.65 13.73
N VAL A 550 13.63 -10.53 13.79
CA VAL A 550 12.81 -10.80 14.98
C VAL A 550 13.27 -12.09 15.65
N THR A 551 13.48 -12.05 16.97
CA THR A 551 13.92 -13.21 17.76
C THR A 551 12.71 -14.02 18.25
N ASN A 552 12.81 -15.35 18.18
CA ASN A 552 11.82 -16.28 18.71
C ASN A 552 12.16 -16.70 20.16
N PRO A 553 11.20 -17.26 20.92
CA PRO A 553 11.44 -17.76 22.29
C PRO A 553 12.55 -18.82 22.40
N ASP A 554 12.82 -19.57 21.33
CA ASP A 554 13.88 -20.58 21.28
C ASP A 554 15.26 -20.01 20.92
N GLY A 555 15.38 -18.68 20.80
CA GLY A 555 16.62 -17.98 20.42
C GLY A 555 16.88 -17.94 18.92
N SER A 556 16.10 -18.63 18.08
CA SER A 556 16.23 -18.51 16.62
C SER A 556 15.78 -17.12 16.15
N ARG A 557 16.40 -16.61 15.07
CA ARG A 557 16.05 -15.31 14.49
C ARG A 557 15.45 -15.48 13.10
N TYR A 558 14.37 -14.76 12.84
CA TYR A 558 13.79 -14.61 11.52
C TYR A 558 14.25 -13.28 10.91
N GLY A 559 15.03 -13.35 9.82
CA GLY A 559 15.47 -12.18 9.07
C GLY A 559 14.42 -11.74 8.05
N THR A 560 13.95 -10.50 8.19
CA THR A 560 12.99 -9.86 7.28
C THR A 560 13.70 -9.22 6.08
N GLY A 561 12.93 -8.56 5.21
CA GLY A 561 13.44 -7.76 4.09
C GLY A 561 13.62 -6.26 4.42
N GLY A 562 13.17 -5.78 5.57
CA GLY A 562 13.21 -4.36 5.94
C GLY A 562 14.58 -3.88 6.39
N VAL A 563 14.88 -2.60 6.17
CA VAL A 563 16.01 -1.89 6.78
C VAL A 563 15.65 -1.61 8.25
N GLU A 564 16.53 -2.03 9.15
CA GLU A 564 16.31 -1.81 10.58
C GLU A 564 16.58 -0.36 10.98
N VAL A 565 15.68 0.19 11.79
CA VAL A 565 15.77 1.54 12.32
C VAL A 565 15.48 1.55 13.81
N GLU A 566 16.03 2.52 14.53
CA GLU A 566 15.72 2.78 15.93
C GLU A 566 14.24 3.18 16.09
N ARG A 567 13.59 2.70 17.15
CA ARG A 567 12.15 2.89 17.40
C ARG A 567 11.72 4.35 17.44
N ASP A 568 12.45 5.19 18.16
CA ASP A 568 11.97 6.54 18.49
C ASP A 568 12.40 7.59 17.46
N THR A 569 13.58 7.41 16.86
CA THR A 569 14.19 8.41 15.96
C THR A 569 14.12 8.02 14.49
N HIS A 570 13.86 6.74 14.19
CA HIS A 570 14.08 6.10 12.90
C HIS A 570 15.51 6.25 12.35
N ALA A 571 16.48 6.47 13.24
CA ALA A 571 17.88 6.43 12.89
C ALA A 571 18.23 5.05 12.34
N LEU A 572 18.96 5.06 11.25
CA LEU A 572 19.41 3.87 10.54
C LEU A 572 20.37 3.08 11.44
N LEU A 573 20.16 1.77 11.58
CA LEU A 573 21.07 0.90 12.35
C LEU A 573 22.13 0.25 11.45
N ASP A 574 23.39 0.36 11.84
CA ASP A 574 24.51 -0.30 11.16
C ASP A 574 24.55 -1.82 11.41
N GLY A 575 25.57 -2.50 10.85
CA GLY A 575 25.75 -3.95 11.00
C GLY A 575 25.88 -4.44 12.44
N GLU A 576 26.35 -3.57 13.35
CA GLU A 576 26.50 -3.88 14.78
C GLU A 576 25.27 -3.45 15.60
N GLY A 577 24.30 -2.79 14.96
CA GLY A 577 23.07 -2.31 15.59
C GLY A 577 23.20 -0.95 16.25
N VAL A 578 24.23 -0.18 15.90
CA VAL A 578 24.42 1.18 16.40
C VAL A 578 23.65 2.15 15.51
N ALA A 579 22.86 3.01 16.13
CA ALA A 579 22.12 4.06 15.44
C ALA A 579 23.06 5.11 14.85
N HIS A 580 22.92 5.38 13.55
CA HIS A 580 23.71 6.40 12.88
C HIS A 580 23.26 7.80 13.30
N PRO A 581 24.17 8.71 13.71
CA PRO A 581 23.79 10.03 14.23
C PRO A 581 23.19 11.01 13.19
N ARG A 582 23.15 10.60 11.92
CA ARG A 582 22.87 11.48 10.75
C ARG A 582 22.15 10.78 9.60
N ARG A 583 21.84 9.48 9.69
CA ARG A 583 21.17 8.74 8.62
C ARG A 583 19.86 8.21 9.17
N TYR A 584 18.78 8.46 8.45
CA TYR A 584 17.42 8.08 8.84
C TYR A 584 16.75 7.38 7.67
N VAL A 585 15.78 6.51 7.93
CA VAL A 585 15.04 5.79 6.88
C VAL A 585 13.55 5.88 7.15
N VAL A 586 12.76 6.12 6.10
CA VAL A 586 11.30 6.24 6.21
C VAL A 586 10.58 5.57 5.04
N GLY A 587 9.40 5.02 5.31
CA GLY A 587 8.52 4.44 4.30
C GLY A 587 8.89 3.00 3.93
N VAL A 588 8.69 2.66 2.66
CA VAL A 588 8.79 1.30 2.11
C VAL A 588 10.07 0.53 2.48
N PRO A 589 11.26 1.14 2.56
CA PRO A 589 12.47 0.43 2.96
C PRO A 589 12.41 -0.13 4.38
N THR A 590 11.53 0.41 5.23
CA THR A 590 11.33 -0.06 6.61
C THR A 590 10.18 -1.06 6.75
N GLU A 591 9.58 -1.53 5.65
CA GLU A 591 8.54 -2.56 5.70
C GLU A 591 9.05 -3.77 6.49
N ALA A 592 8.22 -4.29 7.40
CA ALA A 592 8.52 -5.27 8.45
C ALA A 592 9.05 -4.73 9.77
N VAL A 593 9.71 -3.57 9.81
CA VAL A 593 9.85 -2.81 11.05
C VAL A 593 8.52 -2.17 11.40
N HIS A 594 7.93 -1.53 10.39
CA HIS A 594 6.58 -0.98 10.41
C HIS A 594 5.71 -1.74 9.40
N TRP A 595 4.53 -2.17 9.80
CA TRP A 595 3.62 -2.90 8.92
C TRP A 595 2.81 -1.95 8.02
N VAL A 596 2.72 -2.22 6.71
CA VAL A 596 1.92 -1.46 5.72
C VAL A 596 2.44 -0.01 5.55
N THR A 597 3.70 0.14 5.17
CA THR A 597 4.34 1.45 4.94
C THR A 597 3.96 2.09 3.59
N ALA A 598 3.29 1.36 2.70
CA ALA A 598 2.87 1.88 1.39
C ALA A 598 1.58 2.74 1.41
N ALA A 599 0.85 2.78 2.54
CA ALA A 599 -0.42 3.50 2.62
C ALA A 599 -0.23 5.02 2.74
N GLY A 600 -0.83 5.81 1.84
CA GLY A 600 -0.81 7.28 1.92
C GLY A 600 -1.61 7.84 3.11
N PRO A 601 -1.32 9.07 3.57
CA PRO A 601 -2.05 9.68 4.66
C PRO A 601 -3.45 10.13 4.21
N ARG A 602 -4.38 10.12 5.16
CA ARG A 602 -5.77 10.55 4.99
C ARG A 602 -6.04 11.76 5.89
N PRO A 603 -6.87 12.72 5.46
CA PRO A 603 -7.27 13.83 6.30
C PRO A 603 -8.17 13.34 7.45
N CYS A 604 -8.16 14.09 8.56
CA CYS A 604 -9.01 13.92 9.74
C CYS A 604 -8.87 12.57 10.46
N VAL A 605 -7.78 11.83 10.20
CA VAL A 605 -7.42 10.64 10.96
C VAL A 605 -5.95 10.67 11.33
N ASN A 606 -5.63 10.10 12.50
CA ASN A 606 -4.26 9.96 13.02
C ASN A 606 -3.41 9.06 12.10
N SER A 607 -2.90 9.65 11.01
CA SER A 607 -2.15 8.99 9.97
C SER A 607 -0.70 8.83 10.43
N VAL A 608 -0.32 7.59 10.82
CA VAL A 608 1.04 7.24 11.29
C VAL A 608 2.16 7.77 10.39
N THR A 609 1.89 7.84 9.09
CA THR A 609 2.79 8.43 8.09
C THR A 609 3.22 9.87 8.43
N LEU A 610 2.31 10.69 8.91
CA LEU A 610 2.55 12.09 9.22
C LEU A 610 3.26 12.22 10.58
N SER A 611 2.88 11.43 11.58
CA SER A 611 3.53 11.40 12.89
C SER A 611 4.98 10.90 12.80
N ASP A 612 5.25 9.83 12.02
CA ASP A 612 6.61 9.32 11.81
C ASP A 612 7.50 10.40 11.16
N ASN A 613 6.99 11.07 10.13
CA ASN A 613 7.74 12.13 9.46
C ASN A 613 8.04 13.32 10.39
N ASP A 614 7.12 13.66 11.30
CA ASP A 614 7.35 14.69 12.31
C ASP A 614 8.43 14.27 13.32
N GLY A 615 8.34 13.04 13.84
CA GLY A 615 9.34 12.47 14.74
C GLY A 615 10.75 12.48 14.13
N ILE A 616 10.88 12.06 12.87
CA ILE A 616 12.16 12.08 12.14
C ILE A 616 12.65 13.50 11.92
N ALA A 617 11.78 14.43 11.51
CA ALA A 617 12.15 15.82 11.30
C ALA A 617 12.70 16.45 12.59
N ARG A 618 12.10 16.15 13.73
CA ARG A 618 12.57 16.61 15.03
C ARG A 618 13.86 15.93 15.47
N ALA A 619 14.01 14.62 15.23
CA ALA A 619 15.25 13.90 15.52
C ALA A 619 16.44 14.50 14.73
N VAL A 620 16.24 14.80 13.44
CA VAL A 620 17.22 15.47 12.59
C VAL A 620 17.66 16.82 13.18
N LEU A 621 16.70 17.66 13.59
CA LEU A 621 16.99 18.98 14.17
C LEU A 621 17.65 18.89 15.55
N ALA A 622 17.25 17.93 16.38
CA ALA A 622 17.86 17.71 17.70
C ALA A 622 19.32 17.22 17.58
N ALA A 623 19.59 16.33 16.62
CA ALA A 623 20.94 15.85 16.34
C ALA A 623 21.86 16.99 15.87
N TYR A 624 21.34 17.92 15.05
CA TYR A 624 22.07 19.11 14.64
C TYR A 624 22.44 20.02 15.82
N ARG A 625 21.47 20.36 16.69
CA ARG A 625 21.70 21.22 17.87
C ARG A 625 22.74 20.63 18.81
N THR A 626 22.64 19.33 19.09
CA THR A 626 23.59 18.62 19.96
C THR A 626 25.01 18.62 19.38
N ALA A 627 25.15 18.58 18.05
CA ALA A 627 26.45 18.67 17.39
C ALA A 627 27.05 20.08 17.47
N GLY A 628 26.21 21.12 17.34
CA GLY A 628 26.61 22.54 17.52
C GLY A 628 27.17 22.81 18.92
N ASP A 629 26.44 22.40 19.97
CA ASP A 629 26.86 22.57 21.37
C ASP A 629 28.22 21.91 21.69
N ARG A 630 28.57 20.83 20.97
CA ARG A 630 29.85 20.12 21.12
C ARG A 630 31.01 20.83 20.42
N LEU A 631 30.75 21.56 19.34
CA LEU A 631 31.75 22.37 18.63
C LEU A 631 32.07 23.63 19.44
N ASP A 632 31.05 24.33 19.95
CA ASP A 632 31.22 25.54 20.77
C ASP A 632 31.96 25.24 22.08
N ARG A 633 31.72 24.07 22.69
CA ARG A 633 32.47 23.62 23.88
C ARG A 633 33.93 23.26 23.59
N LYS A 634 34.28 22.84 22.37
CA LYS A 634 35.68 22.60 21.99
C LYS A 634 36.43 23.92 21.78
N GLU A 635 35.80 24.90 21.14
CA GLU A 635 36.40 26.23 20.96
C GLU A 635 36.62 26.95 22.30
N TYR A 636 35.74 26.76 23.28
CA TYR A 636 35.91 27.34 24.62
C TYR A 636 37.06 26.71 25.44
N VAL A 637 37.46 25.47 25.13
CA VAL A 637 38.55 24.77 25.85
C VAL A 637 39.91 25.04 25.19
N ASP A 638 39.95 25.26 23.88
CA ASP A 638 41.19 25.59 23.15
C ASP A 638 41.51 27.11 23.14
N GLY A 639 40.60 27.97 23.62
CA GLY A 639 40.80 29.42 23.77
C GLY A 639 41.40 29.88 25.12
N GLY A 640 41.74 28.94 26.01
CA GLY A 640 42.31 29.21 27.34
C GLY A 640 43.70 28.60 27.51
N GLY A 641 44.69 29.11 26.76
CA GLY A 641 46.10 28.75 26.88
C GLY A 641 47.01 29.96 26.70
#